data_AF-A0A7C1FFI7-F1
#
_entry.id   AF-A0A7C1FFI7-F1
#
_cell.length_a   1.000
_cell.length_b   1.000
_cell.length_c   1.000
_cell.angle_alpha   90.00
_cell.angle_beta   90.00
_cell.angle_gamma   90.00
#
_symmetry.space_group_name_H-M   'P 1'
#
loop_
_entity.id
_entity.type
_entity.pdbx_description
1 polymer ?
#
loop_
_entity_poly.entity_id
_entity_poly.type
_entity_poly.pdbx_seq_one_letter_code
_entity_poly.pdbx_strand_id
1 'polypeptide(L)'
;MAEPLYRANVLVCGGTGCTASGSQAVREAMARELERRGLTGEVRLVETGCRGFCAMGPVMIIYPEGIFYCQVTAADVPTIVEETLVKGRVVDRLTYKEPVTHKSIPLYKDIGFYGKQFRIALRNCGLINPENIEEYIARDGYAALAKVLTEMTPEQVIDTVKRAGLRGRGGAGFPVGLKWELCRKSPGNEKYILCNADEGDPGAFMDRSILEGDPHSVVEGMIIGSYAIGAREGYIYCRAEYPLAIQRLKIAIQQAEEYGLLGDNILGSSHSFRLHIKEGAGAFVCGEETALMASVEGRRGEPRPRPPYPAVAGLWNKPSNINNVKSYANIPPIILNGAEWFASRGTERSKGTAVFALTGKVNNTGLVEVPMGITLGEIIFDVGGGIPNGKKFKAVQTGGPLGGCLPASHLNTPVDYESLTEAGATMGSGGMIVADEDTCMVELAKFFLTFAQAESCGKCVPCRVGGKRMLEILTRICEGKGTMEDLDTIRELADGMNTASLCALGQLTPGPVRATLRYFLDEYEAHIRDKYCPAGVCKALVRARCINSCPAGVDVPSYVAAIAAGKYAEGLAIHRERNPFPLACGRVCPAFCESKCRRGELDEPVAIRQVKRFMADEELRNEWTPPKLGEDKAKKVAVVGSGPAGLTAALRLAQLGYKVTVFEALPIAGGMLAVGIPEYRLPKAILNAEIENVKRAGVEIRLNTALGKDFTIDGLMDKDGYSAVVL
;
A
#
# COMPACT_ATOMS: atom_id res chain seq x y z
N MET A 1 40.60 30.89 3.33
CA MET A 1 41.33 29.78 2.70
C MET A 1 40.45 29.28 1.56
N ALA A 2 40.98 29.10 0.35
CA ALA A 2 40.19 28.56 -0.75
C ALA A 2 39.77 27.13 -0.39
N GLU A 3 38.47 26.83 -0.43
CA GLU A 3 38.01 25.45 -0.23
C GLU A 3 38.63 24.52 -1.28
N PRO A 4 39.05 23.31 -0.89
CA PRO A 4 39.56 22.33 -1.84
C PRO A 4 38.49 22.01 -2.89
N LEU A 5 38.85 22.12 -4.16
CA LEU A 5 37.96 21.81 -5.28
C LEU A 5 37.87 20.28 -5.43
N TYR A 6 36.76 19.69 -5.02
CA TYR A 6 36.51 18.25 -5.18
C TYR A 6 36.07 17.94 -6.61
N ARG A 7 36.72 16.97 -7.26
CA ARG A 7 36.36 16.52 -8.61
C ARG A 7 35.08 15.68 -8.64
N ALA A 8 34.75 15.02 -7.53
CA ALA A 8 33.57 14.18 -7.40
C ALA A 8 32.94 14.28 -6.01
N ASN A 9 31.61 14.12 -5.96
CA ASN A 9 30.85 14.05 -4.71
C ASN A 9 30.13 12.73 -4.62
N VAL A 10 30.41 11.95 -3.57
CA VAL A 10 29.76 10.69 -3.27
C VAL A 10 28.73 10.92 -2.16
N LEU A 11 27.45 10.92 -2.54
CA LEU A 11 26.34 11.12 -1.62
C LEU A 11 25.81 9.75 -1.20
N VAL A 12 25.86 9.46 0.09
CA VAL A 12 25.33 8.21 0.68
C VAL A 12 24.10 8.54 1.52
N CYS A 13 22.98 7.88 1.24
CA CYS A 13 21.74 8.13 1.97
C CYS A 13 21.82 7.63 3.43
N GLY A 14 21.74 8.57 4.38
CA GLY A 14 21.67 8.34 5.82
C GLY A 14 20.27 8.48 6.41
N GLY A 15 19.22 8.39 5.59
CA GLY A 15 17.84 8.30 6.08
C GLY A 15 17.53 6.92 6.68
N THR A 16 16.59 6.87 7.63
CA THR A 16 16.29 5.66 8.44
C THR A 16 16.14 4.37 7.63
N GLY A 17 15.48 4.40 6.47
CA GLY A 17 15.30 3.21 5.61
C GLY A 17 16.62 2.66 5.02
N CYS A 18 17.54 3.54 4.62
CA CYS A 18 18.85 3.13 4.12
C CYS A 18 19.77 2.69 5.27
N THR A 19 19.70 3.36 6.42
CA THR A 19 20.43 2.97 7.63
C THR A 19 20.05 1.55 8.06
N ALA A 20 18.75 1.24 8.09
CA ALA A 20 18.24 -0.10 8.37
C ALA A 20 18.70 -1.15 7.33
N SER A 21 19.03 -0.71 6.11
CA SER A 21 19.54 -1.58 5.03
C SER A 21 21.07 -1.62 4.97
N GLY A 22 21.78 -1.03 5.95
CA GLY A 22 23.24 -1.10 6.07
C GLY A 22 24.03 0.05 5.44
N SER A 23 23.41 1.21 5.17
CA SER A 23 24.12 2.35 4.54
C SER A 23 25.28 2.90 5.36
N GLN A 24 25.24 2.79 6.69
CA GLN A 24 26.34 3.21 7.56
C GLN A 24 27.62 2.40 7.28
N ALA A 25 27.50 1.08 7.12
CA ALA A 25 28.63 0.22 6.77
C ALA A 25 29.20 0.56 5.39
N VAL A 26 28.34 0.93 4.43
CA VAL A 26 28.76 1.40 3.10
C VAL A 26 29.55 2.70 3.21
N ARG A 27 29.06 3.67 3.99
CA ARG A 27 29.73 4.96 4.20
C ARG A 27 31.10 4.78 4.83
N GLU A 28 31.19 3.97 5.89
CA GLU A 28 32.46 3.68 6.56
C GLU A 28 33.45 2.93 5.67
N ALA A 29 32.97 1.97 4.86
CA ALA A 29 33.80 1.30 3.87
C ALA A 29 34.30 2.28 2.80
N MET A 30 33.45 3.19 2.33
CA MET A 30 33.82 4.22 1.35
C MET A 30 34.88 5.17 1.91
N ALA A 31 34.73 5.64 3.15
CA ALA A 31 35.72 6.49 3.80
C ALA A 31 37.10 5.81 3.86
N ARG A 32 37.16 4.56 4.33
CA ARG A 32 38.41 3.77 4.41
C ARG A 32 39.05 3.55 3.05
N GLU A 33 38.25 3.26 2.02
CA GLU A 33 38.76 2.98 0.68
C GLU A 33 39.28 4.24 -0.02
N LEU A 34 38.63 5.39 0.19
CA LEU A 34 39.12 6.69 -0.28
C LEU A 34 40.45 7.05 0.39
N GLU A 35 40.58 6.82 1.69
CA GLU A 35 41.84 7.05 2.43
C GLU A 35 42.95 6.12 1.93
N ARG A 36 42.67 4.82 1.78
CA ARG A 36 43.63 3.82 1.30
C ARG A 36 44.23 4.17 -0.08
N ARG A 37 43.47 4.88 -0.91
CA ARG A 37 43.88 5.28 -2.27
C ARG A 37 44.34 6.73 -2.37
N GLY A 38 44.37 7.47 -1.27
CA GLY A 38 44.76 8.89 -1.25
C GLY A 38 43.79 9.81 -1.99
N LEU A 39 42.50 9.44 -2.10
CA LEU A 39 41.48 10.19 -2.85
C LEU A 39 40.68 11.18 -1.98
N THR A 40 40.94 11.26 -0.68
CA THR A 40 40.21 12.11 0.27
C THR A 40 40.31 13.61 -0.03
N GLY A 41 41.37 14.05 -0.71
CA GLY A 41 41.53 15.44 -1.18
C GLY A 41 40.82 15.74 -2.51
N GLU A 42 40.34 14.72 -3.23
CA GLU A 42 39.72 14.86 -4.55
C GLU A 42 38.23 14.51 -4.56
N VAL A 43 37.80 13.61 -3.66
CA VAL A 43 36.44 13.10 -3.58
C VAL A 43 35.82 13.46 -2.24
N ARG A 44 34.70 14.19 -2.26
CA ARG A 44 33.93 14.51 -1.06
C ARG A 44 32.90 13.42 -0.79
N LEU A 45 32.98 12.81 0.39
CA LEU A 45 31.96 11.88 0.89
C LEU A 45 30.95 12.65 1.74
N VAL A 46 29.68 12.62 1.35
CA VAL A 46 28.59 13.34 2.02
C VAL A 46 27.52 12.36 2.45
N GLU A 47 27.16 12.40 3.73
CA GLU A 47 25.95 11.71 4.21
C GLU A 47 24.75 12.62 4.00
N THR A 48 23.72 12.15 3.29
CA THR A 48 22.56 12.96 2.94
C THR A 48 21.27 12.43 3.55
N GLY A 49 20.22 13.26 3.54
CA GLY A 49 18.86 12.81 3.84
C GLY A 49 18.29 11.75 2.87
N CYS A 50 17.08 11.29 3.14
CA CYS A 50 16.36 10.33 2.29
C CYS A 50 16.01 10.93 0.91
N ARG A 51 16.26 10.19 -0.18
CA ARG A 51 15.83 10.56 -1.54
C ARG A 51 14.46 10.01 -1.96
N GLY A 52 13.74 9.40 -1.04
CA GLY A 52 12.39 8.86 -1.27
C GLY A 52 12.35 7.46 -1.86
N PHE A 53 13.32 7.00 -2.66
CA PHE A 53 13.27 5.68 -3.29
C PHE A 53 13.77 4.56 -2.36
N CYS A 54 13.05 4.35 -1.25
CA CYS A 54 13.46 3.47 -0.16
C CYS A 54 13.65 2.00 -0.57
N ALA A 55 12.87 1.50 -1.54
CA ALA A 55 12.98 0.11 -2.03
C ALA A 55 14.36 -0.21 -2.63
N MET A 56 15.13 0.81 -3.02
CA MET A 56 16.44 0.69 -3.65
C MET A 56 17.60 0.99 -2.68
N GLY A 57 17.30 1.13 -1.38
CA GLY A 57 18.30 1.37 -0.34
C GLY A 57 19.24 0.17 -0.11
N PRO A 58 20.50 0.39 0.32
CA PRO A 58 21.21 1.68 0.40
C PRO A 58 21.44 2.32 -0.97
N VAL A 59 21.09 3.61 -1.07
CA VAL A 59 21.27 4.41 -2.30
C VAL A 59 22.55 5.25 -2.18
N MET A 60 23.34 5.27 -3.26
CA MET A 60 24.51 6.11 -3.43
C MET A 60 24.45 6.85 -4.75
N ILE A 61 24.83 8.14 -4.75
CA ILE A 61 24.85 8.96 -5.95
C ILE A 61 26.20 9.64 -6.10
N ILE A 62 26.74 9.60 -7.32
CA ILE A 62 28.03 10.20 -7.64
C ILE A 62 27.81 11.35 -8.63
N TYR A 63 28.18 12.56 -8.22
CA TYR A 63 28.21 13.76 -9.06
C TYR A 63 29.65 14.06 -9.51
N PRO A 64 29.84 14.69 -10.69
CA PRO A 64 28.85 15.45 -11.48
C PRO A 64 27.92 14.65 -12.40
N GLU A 65 28.25 13.41 -12.75
CA GLU A 65 27.51 12.61 -13.72
C GLU A 65 26.07 12.28 -13.27
N GLY A 66 25.84 12.23 -11.96
CA GLY A 66 24.56 11.85 -11.37
C GLY A 66 24.30 10.35 -11.46
N ILE A 67 25.36 9.53 -11.35
CA ILE A 67 25.28 8.07 -11.38
C ILE A 67 24.53 7.59 -10.14
N PHE A 68 23.49 6.78 -10.33
CA PHE A 68 22.63 6.26 -9.29
C PHE A 68 22.92 4.78 -9.05
N TYR A 69 23.46 4.46 -7.88
CA TYR A 69 23.64 3.09 -7.42
C TYR A 69 22.62 2.72 -6.36
N CYS A 70 22.01 1.55 -6.52
CA CYS A 70 21.01 0.97 -5.62
C CYS A 70 21.52 -0.30 -4.94
N GLN A 71 20.98 -0.60 -3.76
CA GLN A 71 21.26 -1.80 -2.98
C GLN A 71 22.77 -2.02 -2.75
N VAL A 72 23.51 -0.92 -2.57
CA VAL A 72 24.96 -0.97 -2.40
C VAL A 72 25.31 -1.62 -1.07
N THR A 73 26.26 -2.55 -1.10
CA THR A 73 26.83 -3.18 0.10
C THR A 73 28.26 -2.71 0.35
N ALA A 74 28.78 -2.92 1.55
CA ALA A 74 30.16 -2.58 1.88
C ALA A 74 31.18 -3.33 0.98
N ALA A 75 30.83 -4.53 0.50
CA ALA A 75 31.66 -5.32 -0.40
C ALA A 75 31.77 -4.73 -1.81
N ASP A 76 30.80 -3.90 -2.21
CA ASP A 76 30.78 -3.26 -3.53
C ASP A 76 31.71 -2.04 -3.62
N VAL A 77 32.03 -1.43 -2.48
CA VAL A 77 32.78 -0.17 -2.38
C VAL A 77 34.12 -0.21 -3.14
N PRO A 78 35.00 -1.22 -2.97
CA PRO A 78 36.26 -1.25 -3.70
C PRO A 78 36.07 -1.23 -5.22
N THR A 79 35.01 -1.88 -5.71
CA THR A 79 34.66 -1.90 -7.15
C THR A 79 34.15 -0.53 -7.60
N ILE A 80 33.31 0.13 -6.80
CA ILE A 80 32.80 1.48 -7.12
C ILE A 80 33.95 2.49 -7.20
N VAL A 81 34.88 2.45 -6.24
CA VAL A 81 36.02 3.37 -6.22
C VAL A 81 36.94 3.12 -7.41
N GLU A 82 37.25 1.86 -7.72
CA GLU A 82 38.07 1.49 -8.88
C GLU A 82 37.41 1.88 -10.22
N GLU A 83 36.19 1.40 -10.45
CA GLU A 83 35.56 1.52 -11.77
C GLU A 83 35.00 2.93 -11.98
N THR A 84 34.31 3.50 -11.00
CA THR A 84 33.65 4.78 -11.17
C THR A 84 34.55 5.96 -10.85
N LEU A 85 35.15 6.00 -9.65
CA LEU A 85 35.90 7.18 -9.23
C LEU A 85 37.29 7.29 -9.87
N VAL A 86 37.93 6.16 -10.19
CA VAL A 86 39.26 6.14 -10.83
C VAL A 86 39.17 6.03 -12.35
N LYS A 87 38.34 5.11 -12.88
CA LYS A 87 38.28 4.84 -14.34
C LYS A 87 37.12 5.52 -15.08
N GLY A 88 36.17 6.16 -14.37
CA GLY A 88 35.01 6.82 -14.99
C GLY A 88 33.98 5.86 -15.62
N ARG A 89 33.99 4.58 -15.24
CA ARG A 89 33.06 3.56 -15.73
C ARG A 89 31.95 3.26 -14.74
N VAL A 90 30.76 3.00 -15.27
CA VAL A 90 29.58 2.64 -14.48
C VAL A 90 29.60 1.16 -14.15
N VAL A 91 29.28 0.82 -12.90
CA VAL A 91 29.09 -0.55 -12.44
C VAL A 91 27.65 -0.99 -12.73
N ASP A 92 27.40 -1.54 -13.93
CA ASP A 92 26.06 -1.86 -14.44
C ASP A 92 25.19 -2.67 -13.47
N ARG A 93 25.76 -3.67 -12.79
CA ARG A 93 25.03 -4.51 -11.83
C ARG A 93 24.42 -3.75 -10.65
N LEU A 94 24.95 -2.56 -10.32
CA LEU A 94 24.50 -1.71 -9.21
C LEU A 94 23.54 -0.61 -9.66
N THR A 95 23.30 -0.48 -10.97
CA THR A 95 22.39 0.52 -11.52
C THR A 95 20.94 0.06 -11.35
N TYR A 96 20.01 1.03 -11.35
CA TYR A 96 18.59 0.73 -11.30
C TYR A 96 18.17 -0.04 -12.56
N LYS A 97 17.45 -1.15 -12.37
CA LYS A 97 16.83 -1.91 -13.45
C LYS A 97 15.34 -1.64 -13.47
N GLU A 98 14.84 -1.18 -14.59
CA GLU A 98 13.41 -0.90 -14.75
C GLU A 98 12.61 -2.22 -14.63
N PRO A 99 11.53 -2.29 -13.83
CA PRO A 99 10.89 -3.56 -13.46
C PRO A 99 10.26 -4.36 -14.62
N VAL A 100 9.89 -3.72 -15.73
CA VAL A 100 9.12 -4.32 -16.83
C VAL A 100 10.01 -4.73 -18.00
N THR A 101 10.90 -3.83 -18.39
CA THR A 101 11.86 -3.93 -19.51
C THR A 101 13.20 -4.51 -19.09
N HIS A 102 13.50 -4.54 -17.78
CA HIS A 102 14.79 -4.93 -17.20
C HIS A 102 15.99 -4.12 -17.72
N LYS A 103 15.72 -2.96 -18.33
CA LYS A 103 16.76 -2.06 -18.83
C LYS A 103 17.51 -1.43 -17.67
N SER A 104 18.84 -1.43 -17.75
CA SER A 104 19.71 -0.66 -16.84
C SER A 104 19.56 0.85 -17.11
N ILE A 105 19.35 1.60 -16.03
CA ILE A 105 19.25 3.06 -16.03
C ILE A 105 20.28 3.59 -15.02
N PRO A 106 21.45 4.06 -15.50
CA PRO A 106 22.55 4.47 -14.62
C PRO A 106 22.40 5.88 -14.07
N LEU A 107 21.65 6.76 -14.73
CA LEU A 107 21.58 8.17 -14.39
C LEU A 107 20.31 8.49 -13.59
N TYR A 108 20.47 9.24 -12.52
CA TYR A 108 19.39 9.66 -11.63
C TYR A 108 18.20 10.30 -12.36
N LYS A 109 18.48 11.21 -13.31
CA LYS A 109 17.47 11.98 -14.05
C LYS A 109 16.58 11.12 -14.96
N ASP A 110 17.05 9.93 -15.35
CA ASP A 110 16.38 9.06 -16.32
C ASP A 110 15.52 7.98 -15.62
N ILE A 111 15.56 7.90 -14.29
CA ILE A 111 14.79 6.94 -13.50
C ILE A 111 13.31 7.37 -13.46
N GLY A 112 12.43 6.53 -13.98
CA GLY A 112 10.98 6.79 -14.09
C GLY A 112 10.31 7.18 -12.77
N PHE A 113 10.75 6.62 -11.63
CA PHE A 113 10.28 6.98 -10.30
C PHE A 113 10.36 8.48 -10.00
N TYR A 114 11.35 9.19 -10.54
CA TYR A 114 11.52 10.63 -10.32
C TYR A 114 10.86 11.49 -11.42
N GLY A 115 10.50 10.90 -12.56
CA GLY A 115 10.14 11.63 -13.78
C GLY A 115 8.89 12.51 -13.69
N LYS A 116 7.87 12.10 -12.93
CA LYS A 116 6.62 12.88 -12.72
C LYS A 116 6.61 13.66 -11.41
N GLN A 117 7.71 13.66 -10.66
CA GLN A 117 7.77 14.35 -9.37
C GLN A 117 8.13 15.82 -9.53
N PHE A 118 7.49 16.67 -8.72
CA PHE A 118 7.88 18.07 -8.57
C PHE A 118 8.13 18.35 -7.08
N ARG A 119 9.41 18.41 -6.70
CA ARG A 119 9.80 18.43 -5.28
C ARG A 119 9.91 19.85 -4.74
N ILE A 120 8.97 20.28 -3.90
CA ILE A 120 8.97 21.56 -3.17
C ILE A 120 9.33 21.30 -1.69
N ALA A 121 8.53 20.47 -1.02
CA ALA A 121 8.73 20.12 0.38
C ALA A 121 9.97 19.22 0.56
N LEU A 122 10.22 18.34 -0.42
CA LEU A 122 11.37 17.43 -0.42
C LEU A 122 12.57 17.98 -1.20
N ARG A 123 12.61 19.28 -1.56
CA ARG A 123 13.58 19.85 -2.52
C ARG A 123 15.05 19.61 -2.16
N ASN A 124 15.39 19.57 -0.87
CA ASN A 124 16.77 19.36 -0.40
C ASN A 124 17.04 17.92 0.07
N CYS A 125 15.99 17.12 0.30
CA CYS A 125 16.16 15.78 0.85
C CYS A 125 17.01 14.90 -0.08
N GLY A 126 18.17 14.50 0.42
CA GLY A 126 19.15 13.70 -0.31
C GLY A 126 20.01 14.48 -1.31
N LEU A 127 20.06 15.80 -1.19
CA LEU A 127 21.03 16.67 -1.87
C LEU A 127 22.00 17.33 -0.90
N ILE A 128 21.55 17.61 0.33
CA ILE A 128 22.35 18.21 1.38
C ILE A 128 22.66 17.21 2.50
N ASN A 129 23.72 17.50 3.25
CA ASN A 129 23.91 17.00 4.59
C ASN A 129 22.94 17.72 5.55
N PRO A 130 21.97 17.02 6.16
CA PRO A 130 20.98 17.63 7.05
C PRO A 130 21.54 18.15 8.38
N GLU A 131 22.80 17.82 8.70
CA GLU A 131 23.50 18.25 9.92
C GLU A 131 24.46 19.42 9.66
N ASN A 132 24.48 19.97 8.44
CA ASN A 132 25.28 21.13 8.07
C ASN A 132 24.39 22.28 7.57
N ILE A 133 24.22 23.31 8.40
CA ILE A 133 23.46 24.52 8.06
C ILE A 133 23.99 25.25 6.82
N GLU A 134 25.30 25.22 6.56
CA GLU A 134 25.91 25.92 5.42
C GLU A 134 25.43 25.36 4.09
N GLU A 135 25.18 24.04 4.01
CA GLU A 135 24.63 23.42 2.80
C GLU A 135 23.16 23.82 2.55
N TYR A 136 22.39 24.08 3.61
CA TYR A 136 21.05 24.63 3.50
C TYR A 136 21.10 26.08 3.01
N ILE A 137 21.97 26.91 3.60
CA ILE A 137 22.17 28.32 3.20
C ILE A 137 22.64 28.43 1.75
N ALA A 138 23.58 27.58 1.32
CA ALA A 138 24.07 27.52 -0.05
C ALA A 138 22.98 27.19 -1.09
N ARG A 139 21.82 26.72 -0.65
CA ARG A 139 20.63 26.43 -1.46
C ARG A 139 19.47 27.37 -1.13
N ASP A 140 19.79 28.64 -0.90
CA ASP A 140 18.86 29.73 -0.58
C ASP A 140 18.14 29.58 0.77
N GLY A 141 18.64 28.71 1.65
CA GLY A 141 18.13 28.55 3.01
C GLY A 141 18.25 29.84 3.82
N TYR A 142 17.21 30.18 4.59
CA TYR A 142 17.08 31.43 5.35
C TYR A 142 17.02 32.73 4.53
N ALA A 143 17.11 32.67 3.20
CA ALA A 143 16.88 33.84 2.34
C ALA A 143 15.42 34.33 2.42
N ALA A 144 14.45 33.41 2.58
CA ALA A 144 13.05 33.77 2.79
C ALA A 144 12.86 34.47 4.14
N LEU A 145 13.52 33.98 5.19
CA LEU A 145 13.52 34.65 6.50
C LEU A 145 14.08 36.07 6.42
N ALA A 146 15.24 36.24 5.77
CA ALA A 146 15.86 37.55 5.60
C ALA A 146 14.92 38.53 4.87
N LYS A 147 14.31 38.11 3.76
CA LYS A 147 13.31 38.89 3.02
C LYS A 147 12.10 39.26 3.89
N VAL A 148 11.57 38.31 4.66
CA VAL A 148 10.41 38.54 5.53
C VAL A 148 10.69 39.59 6.59
N LEU A 149 11.86 39.53 7.25
CA LEU A 149 12.19 40.44 8.33
C LEU A 149 12.60 41.85 7.86
N THR A 150 13.03 41.99 6.61
CA THR A 150 13.57 43.27 6.09
C THR A 150 12.61 43.98 5.14
N GLU A 151 11.79 43.25 4.38
CA GLU A 151 10.98 43.80 3.28
C GLU A 151 9.47 43.62 3.45
N MET A 152 9.02 42.76 4.38
CA MET A 152 7.60 42.40 4.50
C MET A 152 7.03 42.72 5.88
N THR A 153 5.77 43.14 5.93
CA THR A 153 5.00 43.19 7.18
C THR A 153 4.38 41.83 7.50
N PRO A 154 4.02 41.56 8.78
CA PRO A 154 3.34 40.32 9.15
C PRO A 154 2.07 40.05 8.31
N GLU A 155 1.30 41.10 8.01
CA GLU A 155 0.09 41.03 7.21
C GLU A 155 0.38 40.67 5.74
N GLN A 156 1.47 41.18 5.15
CA GLN A 156 1.91 40.80 3.80
C GLN A 156 2.36 39.35 3.72
N VAL A 157 3.01 38.83 4.77
CA VAL A 157 3.38 37.40 4.85
C VAL A 157 2.13 36.53 4.86
N ILE A 158 1.15 36.87 5.71
CA ILE A 158 -0.14 36.16 5.78
C ILE A 158 -0.86 36.20 4.43
N ASP A 159 -0.93 37.37 3.79
CA ASP A 159 -1.54 37.52 2.47
C ASP A 159 -0.85 36.67 1.40
N THR A 160 0.48 36.64 1.37
CA THR A 160 1.25 35.82 0.43
C THR A 160 0.92 34.34 0.59
N VAL A 161 0.86 33.82 1.83
CA VAL A 161 0.49 32.42 2.09
C VAL A 161 -0.97 32.15 1.77
N LYS A 162 -1.88 33.12 1.98
CA LYS A 162 -3.28 33.01 1.57
C LYS A 162 -3.42 32.94 0.05
N ARG A 163 -2.78 33.84 -0.69
CA ARG A 163 -2.80 33.88 -2.17
C ARG A 163 -2.15 32.65 -2.80
N ALA A 164 -1.13 32.07 -2.15
CA ALA A 164 -0.55 30.81 -2.58
C ALA A 164 -1.57 29.65 -2.54
N GLY A 165 -2.63 29.77 -1.72
CA GLY A 165 -3.65 28.73 -1.58
C GLY A 165 -3.14 27.47 -0.86
N LEU A 166 -2.10 27.60 -0.02
CA LEU A 166 -1.56 26.48 0.75
C LEU A 166 -2.63 25.95 1.73
N ARG A 167 -2.99 24.68 1.56
CA ARG A 167 -3.86 23.93 2.48
C ARG A 167 -3.04 23.08 3.44
N GLY A 168 -3.54 22.90 4.65
CA GLY A 168 -2.88 22.11 5.69
C GLY A 168 -2.60 20.68 5.23
N ARG A 169 -1.33 20.27 5.30
CA ARG A 169 -0.85 18.98 4.79
C ARG A 169 -0.92 17.83 5.81
N GLY A 170 -1.58 18.04 6.94
CA GLY A 170 -1.87 17.02 7.95
C GLY A 170 -3.19 16.28 7.76
N GLY A 171 -3.89 16.45 6.63
CA GLY A 171 -5.15 15.74 6.33
C GLY A 171 -6.35 16.64 6.07
N ALA A 172 -6.73 17.48 7.04
CA ALA A 172 -7.98 18.26 6.97
C ALA A 172 -8.02 19.31 5.84
N GLY A 173 -6.87 19.71 5.29
CA GLY A 173 -6.82 20.65 4.17
C GLY A 173 -7.33 22.06 4.50
N PHE A 174 -7.29 22.50 5.76
CA PHE A 174 -7.70 23.88 6.11
C PHE A 174 -6.69 24.91 5.55
N PRO A 175 -7.11 26.07 5.00
CA PRO A 175 -6.19 27.06 4.45
C PRO A 175 -5.22 27.62 5.52
N VAL A 176 -3.90 27.49 5.27
CA VAL A 176 -2.86 27.85 6.24
C VAL A 176 -2.86 29.35 6.53
N GLY A 177 -2.89 30.17 5.48
CA GLY A 177 -2.88 31.62 5.63
C GLY A 177 -4.12 32.16 6.38
N LEU A 178 -5.29 31.56 6.20
CA LEU A 178 -6.48 31.91 6.99
C LEU A 178 -6.30 31.52 8.47
N LYS A 179 -5.69 30.35 8.75
CA LYS A 179 -5.38 29.92 10.12
C LYS A 179 -4.46 30.94 10.81
N TRP A 180 -3.45 31.43 10.10
CA TRP A 180 -2.51 32.44 10.60
C TRP A 180 -3.21 33.77 10.86
N GLU A 181 -4.05 34.22 9.93
CA GLU A 181 -4.85 35.44 10.07
C GLU A 181 -5.76 35.41 11.32
N LEU A 182 -6.46 34.30 11.55
CA LEU A 182 -7.34 34.13 12.71
C LEU A 182 -6.56 34.20 14.04
N CYS A 183 -5.38 33.58 14.10
CA CYS A 183 -4.53 33.62 15.28
C CYS A 183 -3.93 35.02 15.49
N ARG A 184 -3.50 35.69 14.42
CA ARG A 184 -2.98 37.07 14.46
C ARG A 184 -4.03 38.06 14.96
N LYS A 185 -5.29 37.94 14.51
CA LYS A 185 -6.41 38.81 14.94
C LYS A 185 -6.93 38.49 16.33
N SER A 186 -6.63 37.31 16.88
CA SER A 186 -7.10 36.94 18.22
C SER A 186 -6.44 37.81 19.30
N PRO A 187 -7.21 38.20 20.34
CA PRO A 187 -6.73 39.10 21.39
C PRO A 187 -5.68 38.41 22.27
N GLY A 188 -4.72 39.20 22.77
CA GLY A 188 -3.64 38.73 23.63
C GLY A 188 -2.26 38.95 23.01
N ASN A 189 -1.30 39.33 23.86
CA ASN A 189 0.08 39.60 23.47
C ASN A 189 0.93 38.33 23.36
N GLU A 190 0.54 37.27 24.08
CA GLU A 190 1.23 35.99 24.07
C GLU A 190 0.54 35.05 23.11
N LYS A 191 1.31 34.52 22.15
CA LYS A 191 0.85 33.60 21.12
C LYS A 191 1.87 32.49 20.94
N TYR A 192 1.40 31.31 20.57
CA TYR A 192 2.24 30.14 20.33
C TYR A 192 2.10 29.63 18.90
N ILE A 193 3.20 29.09 18.39
CA ILE A 193 3.21 28.35 17.12
C ILE A 193 3.67 26.91 17.35
N LEU A 194 2.95 25.96 16.78
CA LEU A 194 3.21 24.54 16.99
C LEU A 194 3.41 23.83 15.66
N CYS A 195 4.42 22.96 15.59
CA CYS A 195 4.59 22.00 14.53
C CYS A 195 4.15 20.61 14.99
N ASN A 196 3.13 20.09 14.31
CA ASN A 196 2.68 18.73 14.48
C ASN A 196 3.54 17.79 13.62
N ALA A 197 4.46 17.09 14.27
CA ALA A 197 5.29 16.02 13.72
C ALA A 197 4.91 14.63 14.31
N ASP A 198 3.65 14.46 14.72
CA ASP A 198 3.09 13.19 15.18
C ASP A 198 2.51 12.39 14.00
N GLU A 199 3.41 11.98 13.08
CA GLU A 199 3.06 11.18 11.90
C GLU A 199 2.80 9.73 12.29
N GLY A 200 1.64 9.47 12.92
CA GLY A 200 1.27 8.16 13.45
C GLY A 200 0.62 7.21 12.44
N ASP A 201 0.31 7.66 11.21
CA ASP A 201 -0.36 6.84 10.20
C ASP A 201 0.52 5.65 9.76
N PRO A 202 0.01 4.40 9.81
CA PRO A 202 0.76 3.25 9.29
C PRO A 202 1.13 3.45 7.82
N GLY A 203 2.42 3.25 7.50
CA GLY A 203 2.95 3.43 6.16
C GLY A 203 3.29 4.89 5.79
N ALA A 204 3.03 5.87 6.66
CA ALA A 204 3.44 7.25 6.45
C ALA A 204 4.85 7.51 7.03
N PHE A 205 5.69 8.21 6.26
CA PHE A 205 7.06 8.59 6.66
C PHE A 205 7.54 9.86 5.92
N MET A 206 6.60 10.69 5.49
CA MET A 206 6.83 11.92 4.73
C MET A 206 7.42 12.99 5.63
N ASP A 207 6.77 13.22 6.77
CA ASP A 207 7.20 14.19 7.78
C ASP A 207 8.55 13.77 8.35
N ARG A 208 8.70 12.47 8.67
CA ARG A 208 9.98 11.89 9.08
C ARG A 208 11.11 12.25 8.10
N SER A 209 10.87 12.06 6.80
CA SER A 209 11.93 12.24 5.80
C SER A 209 12.31 13.70 5.59
N ILE A 210 11.38 14.64 5.83
CA ILE A 210 11.69 16.07 5.86
C ILE A 210 12.52 16.40 7.11
N LEU A 211 12.10 15.95 8.29
CA LEU A 211 12.82 16.24 9.53
C LEU A 211 14.22 15.59 9.58
N GLU A 212 14.36 14.39 9.01
CA GLU A 212 15.66 13.72 8.89
C GLU A 212 16.53 14.30 7.76
N GLY A 213 15.94 14.89 6.72
CA GLY A 213 16.66 15.24 5.49
C GLY A 213 16.80 16.72 5.18
N ASP A 214 15.96 17.57 5.75
CA ASP A 214 15.94 19.03 5.62
C ASP A 214 15.24 19.67 6.84
N PRO A 215 15.76 19.49 8.07
CA PRO A 215 15.15 20.04 9.29
C PRO A 215 15.10 21.57 9.27
N HIS A 216 16.11 22.24 8.68
CA HIS A 216 16.17 23.69 8.61
C HIS A 216 15.00 24.30 7.82
N SER A 217 14.49 23.65 6.78
CA SER A 217 13.30 24.15 6.07
C SER A 217 12.05 24.21 6.94
N VAL A 218 11.95 23.37 7.98
CA VAL A 218 10.83 23.40 8.94
C VAL A 218 11.05 24.50 9.97
N VAL A 219 12.28 24.60 10.50
CA VAL A 219 12.67 25.65 11.45
C VAL A 219 12.47 27.04 10.84
N GLU A 220 12.95 27.28 9.61
CA GLU A 220 12.75 28.53 8.89
C GLU A 220 11.25 28.85 8.69
N GLY A 221 10.46 27.86 8.27
CA GLY A 221 9.01 28.02 8.10
C GLY A 221 8.30 28.39 9.41
N MET A 222 8.75 27.85 10.55
CA MET A 222 8.21 28.20 11.86
C MET A 222 8.62 29.61 12.31
N ILE A 223 9.85 30.05 12.02
CA ILE A 223 10.28 31.43 12.31
C ILE A 223 9.45 32.43 11.50
N ILE A 224 9.24 32.17 10.21
CA ILE A 224 8.40 33.02 9.35
C ILE A 224 6.96 33.05 9.86
N GLY A 225 6.41 31.89 10.23
CA GLY A 225 5.08 31.80 10.80
C GLY A 225 4.94 32.52 12.14
N SER A 226 5.98 32.48 13.00
CA SER A 226 5.99 33.16 14.29
C SER A 226 6.00 34.67 14.13
N TYR A 227 6.78 35.19 13.17
CA TYR A 227 6.75 36.60 12.79
C TYR A 227 5.36 37.03 12.30
N ALA A 228 4.77 36.26 11.39
CA ALA A 228 3.46 36.53 10.81
C ALA A 228 2.34 36.62 11.86
N ILE A 229 2.32 35.71 12.85
CA ILE A 229 1.28 35.72 13.89
C ILE A 229 1.64 36.61 15.10
N GLY A 230 2.92 36.92 15.29
CA GLY A 230 3.45 37.60 16.48
C GLY A 230 3.65 36.68 17.68
N ALA A 231 4.10 35.45 17.45
CA ALA A 231 4.47 34.49 18.50
C ALA A 231 5.96 34.60 18.83
N ARG A 232 6.31 34.47 20.11
CA ARG A 232 7.69 34.47 20.61
C ARG A 232 8.19 33.08 21.00
N GLU A 233 7.28 32.13 21.11
CA GLU A 233 7.55 30.77 21.59
C GLU A 233 6.88 29.76 20.66
N GLY A 234 7.60 28.69 20.35
CA GLY A 234 7.07 27.61 19.54
C GLY A 234 7.50 26.22 19.97
N TYR A 235 6.73 25.23 19.56
CA TYR A 235 6.93 23.83 19.96
C TYR A 235 6.85 22.91 18.75
N ILE A 236 7.88 22.10 18.51
CA ILE A 236 7.82 20.95 17.61
C ILE A 236 7.44 19.75 18.47
N TYR A 237 6.22 19.23 18.28
CA TYR A 237 5.80 17.98 18.89
C TYR A 237 6.17 16.83 17.96
N CYS A 238 7.27 16.13 18.29
CA CYS A 238 7.79 15.03 17.49
C CYS A 238 7.60 13.72 18.23
N ARG A 239 7.06 12.72 17.54
CA ARG A 239 6.86 11.38 18.11
C ARG A 239 8.19 10.73 18.53
N ALA A 240 8.18 10.00 19.65
CA ALA A 240 9.37 9.37 20.21
C ALA A 240 9.94 8.24 19.32
N GLU A 241 9.13 7.68 18.43
CA GLU A 241 9.59 6.63 17.50
C GLU A 241 10.51 7.17 16.39
N TYR A 242 10.75 8.48 16.32
CA TYR A 242 11.65 9.12 15.35
C TYR A 242 12.93 9.69 16.01
N PRO A 243 13.82 8.83 16.56
CA PRO A 243 15.00 9.31 17.29
C PRO A 243 15.97 10.10 16.41
N LEU A 244 16.17 9.68 15.15
CA LEU A 244 17.05 10.40 14.21
C LEU A 244 16.53 11.79 13.87
N ALA A 245 15.21 11.92 13.67
CA ALA A 245 14.58 13.22 13.42
C ALA A 245 14.75 14.16 14.63
N ILE A 246 14.54 13.66 15.85
CA ILE A 246 14.74 14.43 17.09
C ILE A 246 16.20 14.89 17.21
N GLN A 247 17.16 14.00 16.95
CA GLN A 247 18.59 14.34 16.97
C GLN A 247 18.92 15.45 15.97
N ARG A 248 18.51 15.29 14.70
CA ARG A 248 18.79 16.29 13.65
C ARG A 248 18.07 17.61 13.88
N LEU A 249 16.87 17.60 14.44
CA LEU A 249 16.18 18.81 14.88
C LEU A 249 16.94 19.54 15.99
N LYS A 250 17.48 18.82 16.98
CA LYS A 250 18.31 19.43 18.06
C LYS A 250 19.54 20.13 17.46
N ILE A 251 20.22 19.47 16.52
CA ILE A 251 21.37 20.05 15.79
C ILE A 251 20.94 21.30 15.01
N ALA A 252 19.86 21.21 14.23
CA ALA A 252 19.40 22.32 13.40
C ALA A 252 18.96 23.55 14.21
N ILE A 253 18.30 23.34 15.36
CA ILE A 253 17.93 24.42 16.28
C ILE A 253 19.19 25.07 16.85
N GLN A 254 20.13 24.26 17.36
CA GLN A 254 21.39 24.77 17.90
C GLN A 254 22.17 25.60 16.87
N GLN A 255 22.34 25.09 15.66
CA GLN A 255 23.03 25.81 14.59
C GLN A 255 22.32 27.12 14.20
N ALA A 256 20.98 27.12 14.18
CA ALA A 256 20.23 28.35 13.91
C ALA A 256 20.39 29.39 15.03
N GLU A 257 20.48 28.97 16.30
CA GLU A 257 20.78 29.87 17.42
C GLU A 257 22.21 30.44 17.33
N GLU A 258 23.20 29.59 17.03
CA GLU A 258 24.62 30.00 16.87
C GLU A 258 24.81 31.03 15.75
N TYR A 259 24.04 30.90 14.66
CA TYR A 259 24.06 31.84 13.53
C TYR A 259 23.19 33.09 13.74
N GLY A 260 22.50 33.22 14.89
CA GLY A 260 21.59 34.34 15.16
C GLY A 260 20.33 34.35 14.28
N LEU A 261 19.96 33.18 13.74
CA LEU A 261 18.76 32.94 12.94
C LEU A 261 17.55 32.51 13.79
N LEU A 262 17.80 32.13 15.05
CA LEU A 262 16.80 31.80 16.07
C LEU A 262 17.25 32.41 17.41
N GLY A 263 16.31 32.68 18.32
CA GLY A 263 16.59 33.30 19.62
C GLY A 263 16.13 34.75 19.68
N ASP A 264 16.91 35.61 20.34
CA ASP A 264 16.55 37.01 20.55
C ASP A 264 17.06 37.90 19.41
N ASN A 265 16.23 38.86 18.95
CA ASN A 265 16.56 39.84 17.90
C ASN A 265 17.13 39.18 16.63
N ILE A 266 16.37 38.25 16.05
CA ILE A 266 16.78 37.45 14.89
C ILE A 266 17.24 38.36 13.75
N LEU A 267 18.44 38.13 13.22
CA LEU A 267 19.09 38.97 12.20
C LEU A 267 19.16 40.48 12.56
N GLY A 268 19.21 40.81 13.86
CA GLY A 268 19.18 42.19 14.35
C GLY A 268 17.82 42.87 14.24
N SER A 269 16.75 42.13 13.92
CA SER A 269 15.39 42.64 13.88
C SER A 269 14.78 42.77 15.29
N SER A 270 13.58 43.34 15.38
CA SER A 270 12.81 43.40 16.64
C SER A 270 12.09 42.09 16.98
N HIS A 271 12.18 41.07 16.12
CA HIS A 271 11.51 39.79 16.33
C HIS A 271 12.43 38.82 17.08
N SER A 272 11.89 38.20 18.14
CA SER A 272 12.55 37.16 18.91
C SER A 272 11.67 35.93 18.92
N PHE A 273 12.27 34.76 18.71
CA PHE A 273 11.55 33.50 18.66
C PHE A 273 12.39 32.35 19.23
N ARG A 274 11.82 31.62 20.18
CA ARG A 274 12.42 30.42 20.79
C ARG A 274 11.63 29.18 20.39
N LEU A 275 12.36 28.11 20.10
CA LEU A 275 11.78 26.87 19.60
C LEU A 275 12.17 25.69 20.49
N HIS A 276 11.17 24.94 20.94
CA HIS A 276 11.35 23.80 21.84
C HIS A 276 10.91 22.50 21.16
N ILE A 277 11.59 21.40 21.47
CA ILE A 277 11.17 20.06 21.02
C ILE A 277 10.44 19.38 22.18
N LYS A 278 9.21 18.94 21.92
CA LYS A 278 8.44 18.08 22.80
C LYS A 278 8.39 16.68 22.21
N GLU A 279 9.01 15.73 22.90
CA GLU A 279 8.98 14.32 22.51
C GLU A 279 7.61 13.72 22.91
N GLY A 280 6.97 13.03 21.96
CA GLY A 280 5.70 12.34 22.17
C GLY A 280 5.83 11.08 23.02
N ALA A 281 4.72 10.42 23.32
CA ALA A 281 4.68 9.23 24.17
C ALA A 281 3.92 8.04 23.55
N GLY A 282 3.93 7.95 22.21
CA GLY A 282 3.39 6.81 21.46
C GLY A 282 1.86 6.73 21.39
N ALA A 283 1.16 7.86 21.29
CA ALA A 283 -0.29 7.91 21.19
C ALA A 283 -0.72 8.59 19.89
N PHE A 284 -1.31 7.86 18.93
CA PHE A 284 -1.73 8.38 17.63
C PHE A 284 -2.72 9.54 17.73
N VAL A 285 -3.58 9.51 18.76
CA VAL A 285 -4.56 10.58 19.00
C VAL A 285 -3.89 11.94 19.27
N CYS A 286 -2.62 11.97 19.70
CA CYS A 286 -1.86 13.22 19.85
C CYS A 286 -1.56 13.91 18.52
N GLY A 287 -1.80 13.28 17.37
CA GLY A 287 -1.84 13.95 16.08
C GLY A 287 -3.04 14.89 15.91
N GLU A 288 -4.08 14.77 16.75
CA GLU A 288 -5.19 15.72 16.81
C GLU A 288 -4.76 17.02 17.50
N GLU A 289 -5.11 18.17 16.92
CA GLU A 289 -4.54 19.46 17.33
C GLU A 289 -4.71 19.81 18.82
N THR A 290 -5.85 19.49 19.43
CA THR A 290 -6.11 19.82 20.85
C THR A 290 -5.56 18.77 21.80
N ALA A 291 -5.48 17.51 21.36
CA ALA A 291 -4.80 16.44 22.08
C ALA A 291 -3.29 16.68 22.14
N LEU A 292 -2.69 17.13 21.02
CA LEU A 292 -1.30 17.55 20.95
C LEU A 292 -0.98 18.62 21.98
N MET A 293 -1.79 19.69 22.01
CA MET A 293 -1.61 20.79 22.98
C MET A 293 -1.77 20.30 24.41
N ALA A 294 -2.72 19.40 24.70
CA ALA A 294 -2.85 18.79 26.01
C ALA A 294 -1.59 18.00 26.41
N SER A 295 -0.96 17.28 25.47
CA SER A 295 0.29 16.57 25.71
C SER A 295 1.49 17.51 25.94
N VAL A 296 1.57 18.62 25.20
CA VAL A 296 2.57 19.69 25.44
C VAL A 296 2.40 20.28 26.85
N GLU A 297 1.15 20.49 27.29
CA GLU A 297 0.81 20.96 28.64
C GLU A 297 1.08 19.92 29.75
N GLY A 298 1.58 18.72 29.42
CA GLY A 298 1.84 17.66 30.40
C GLY A 298 0.59 16.89 30.86
N ARG A 299 -0.53 17.02 30.13
CA ARG A 299 -1.78 16.30 30.40
C ARG A 299 -1.93 15.11 29.45
N ARG A 300 -2.93 14.25 29.73
CA ARG A 300 -3.32 13.17 28.82
C ARG A 300 -3.81 13.76 27.49
N GLY A 301 -3.39 13.17 26.37
CA GLY A 301 -3.70 13.59 25.00
C GLY A 301 -5.16 13.33 24.60
N GLU A 302 -6.09 14.05 25.21
CA GLU A 302 -7.51 13.93 24.92
C GLU A 302 -8.03 15.14 24.16
N PRO A 303 -8.74 14.96 23.02
CA PRO A 303 -9.34 16.05 22.29
C PRO A 303 -10.31 16.88 23.14
N ARG A 304 -10.33 18.19 22.90
CA ARG A 304 -11.21 19.15 23.58
C ARG A 304 -12.41 19.50 22.67
N PRO A 305 -13.61 19.72 23.24
CA PRO A 305 -14.72 20.29 22.48
C PRO A 305 -14.35 21.63 21.86
N ARG A 306 -14.84 21.86 20.64
CA ARG A 306 -14.72 23.13 19.91
C ARG A 306 -16.15 23.64 19.68
N PRO A 307 -16.43 24.95 19.87
CA PRO A 307 -15.54 26.02 20.35
C PRO A 307 -15.16 25.92 21.86
N PRO A 308 -14.10 26.63 22.31
CA PRO A 308 -13.24 27.54 21.53
C PRO A 308 -12.23 26.81 20.64
N TYR A 309 -11.89 27.42 19.49
CA TYR A 309 -10.85 26.91 18.58
C TYR A 309 -9.45 27.30 19.05
N PRO A 310 -8.40 26.52 18.71
CA PRO A 310 -7.03 26.81 19.15
C PRO A 310 -6.50 28.18 18.75
N ALA A 311 -6.93 28.71 17.60
CA ALA A 311 -6.54 30.04 17.14
C ALA A 311 -6.95 31.15 18.13
N VAL A 312 -8.01 30.93 18.92
CA VAL A 312 -8.49 31.84 19.96
C VAL A 312 -7.95 31.44 21.33
N ALA A 313 -8.11 30.17 21.71
CA ALA A 313 -7.65 29.63 22.99
C ALA A 313 -7.15 28.20 22.80
N GLY A 314 -5.83 28.05 22.65
CA GLY A 314 -5.14 26.77 22.45
C GLY A 314 -4.24 26.42 23.63
N LEU A 315 -2.93 26.42 23.37
CA LEU A 315 -1.91 26.09 24.35
C LEU A 315 -1.94 27.07 25.53
N TRP A 316 -2.12 26.55 26.74
CA TRP A 316 -2.30 27.34 27.97
C TRP A 316 -3.37 28.43 27.85
N ASN A 317 -4.44 28.15 27.10
CA ASN A 317 -5.54 29.07 26.82
C ASN A 317 -5.13 30.37 26.10
N LYS A 318 -3.99 30.38 25.41
CA LYS A 318 -3.53 31.50 24.57
C LYS A 318 -3.79 31.23 23.09
N PRO A 319 -3.92 32.27 22.23
CA PRO A 319 -4.00 32.09 20.78
C PRO A 319 -2.84 31.23 20.28
N SER A 320 -3.16 30.11 19.65
CA SER A 320 -2.16 29.13 19.21
C SER A 320 -2.41 28.72 17.78
N ASN A 321 -1.36 28.73 16.98
CA ASN A 321 -1.39 28.20 15.63
C ASN A 321 -0.69 26.85 15.57
N ILE A 322 -1.26 25.90 14.84
CA ILE A 322 -0.66 24.58 14.65
C ILE A 322 -0.72 24.19 13.18
N ASN A 323 0.43 23.83 12.60
CA ASN A 323 0.53 23.29 11.26
C ASN A 323 1.39 22.01 11.25
N ASN A 324 1.24 21.22 10.20
CA ASN A 324 2.02 20.01 9.96
C ASN A 324 3.41 20.35 9.40
N VAL A 325 4.38 19.45 9.58
CA VAL A 325 5.75 19.55 9.05
C VAL A 325 5.80 19.97 7.58
N LYS A 326 5.05 19.26 6.71
CA LYS A 326 4.99 19.58 5.27
C LYS A 326 4.47 20.99 5.02
N SER A 327 3.54 21.48 5.83
CA SER A 327 3.02 22.84 5.68
C SER A 327 4.11 23.88 5.95
N TYR A 328 4.93 23.71 6.98
CA TYR A 328 6.06 24.61 7.24
C TYR A 328 7.16 24.50 6.19
N ALA A 329 7.49 23.29 5.74
CA ALA A 329 8.52 23.07 4.71
C ALA A 329 8.20 23.75 3.36
N ASN A 330 6.92 24.02 3.08
CA ASN A 330 6.49 24.76 1.89
C ASN A 330 6.56 26.28 2.05
N ILE A 331 6.66 26.83 3.27
CA ILE A 331 6.63 28.29 3.49
C ILE A 331 7.85 29.00 2.87
N PRO A 332 9.11 28.59 3.13
CA PRO A 332 10.26 29.29 2.56
C PRO A 332 10.22 29.40 1.02
N PRO A 333 9.98 28.32 0.24
CA PRO A 333 9.94 28.43 -1.22
C PRO A 333 8.73 29.24 -1.73
N ILE A 334 7.61 29.30 -1.01
CA ILE A 334 6.48 30.18 -1.36
C ILE A 334 6.88 31.65 -1.23
N ILE A 335 7.59 32.02 -0.17
CA ILE A 335 8.02 33.41 0.08
C ILE A 335 9.09 33.86 -0.93
N LEU A 336 10.03 32.96 -1.27
CA LEU A 336 11.10 33.27 -2.22
C LEU A 336 10.56 33.43 -3.64
N ASN A 337 9.76 32.46 -4.12
CA ASN A 337 9.32 32.42 -5.52
C ASN A 337 7.98 33.14 -5.77
N GLY A 338 7.26 33.52 -4.71
CA GLY A 338 5.96 34.17 -4.79
C GLY A 338 4.77 33.22 -4.74
N ALA A 339 3.60 33.78 -4.42
CA ALA A 339 2.35 33.05 -4.27
C ALA A 339 1.89 32.39 -5.58
N GLU A 340 2.04 33.11 -6.70
CA GLU A 340 1.65 32.70 -8.04
C GLU A 340 2.47 31.50 -8.51
N TRP A 341 3.76 31.43 -8.17
CA TRP A 341 4.61 30.28 -8.50
C TRP A 341 4.08 28.99 -7.86
N PHE A 342 3.62 29.04 -6.61
CA PHE A 342 3.05 27.88 -5.94
C PHE A 342 1.64 27.57 -6.48
N ALA A 343 0.81 28.59 -6.69
CA ALA A 343 -0.57 28.46 -7.17
C ALA A 343 -0.68 28.07 -8.66
N SER A 344 0.39 28.26 -9.44
CA SER A 344 0.50 27.80 -10.83
C SER A 344 0.46 26.28 -10.97
N ARG A 345 0.67 25.56 -9.86
CA ARG A 345 0.63 24.10 -9.79
C ARG A 345 -0.61 23.65 -9.03
N GLY A 346 -1.08 22.46 -9.37
CA GLY A 346 -2.27 21.88 -8.76
C GLY A 346 -3.55 22.20 -9.51
N THR A 347 -4.69 21.93 -8.88
CA THR A 347 -6.02 22.24 -9.43
C THR A 347 -6.46 23.65 -9.07
N GLU A 348 -7.67 24.08 -9.45
CA GLU A 348 -8.20 25.38 -9.02
C GLU A 348 -8.32 25.49 -7.49
N ARG A 349 -8.77 24.42 -6.83
CA ARG A 349 -9.06 24.40 -5.38
C ARG A 349 -7.95 23.77 -4.53
N SER A 350 -7.06 23.01 -5.14
CA SER A 350 -5.98 22.28 -4.46
C SER A 350 -4.64 22.65 -5.09
N LYS A 351 -4.03 23.73 -4.57
CA LYS A 351 -2.78 24.31 -5.08
C LYS A 351 -1.52 23.57 -4.62
N GLY A 352 -0.46 23.70 -5.41
CA GLY A 352 0.87 23.20 -5.14
C GLY A 352 1.03 21.70 -5.30
N THR A 353 1.93 21.12 -4.51
CA THR A 353 2.26 19.69 -4.52
C THR A 353 1.81 18.98 -3.25
N ALA A 354 1.71 17.66 -3.32
CA ALA A 354 1.52 16.76 -2.19
C ALA A 354 2.61 15.70 -2.20
N VAL A 355 3.06 15.35 -0.99
CA VAL A 355 3.99 14.24 -0.78
C VAL A 355 3.15 13.03 -0.40
N PHE A 356 3.40 11.89 -1.04
CA PHE A 356 2.79 10.61 -0.71
C PHE A 356 3.83 9.57 -0.33
N ALA A 357 3.50 8.75 0.66
CA ALA A 357 4.22 7.52 0.96
C ALA A 357 3.53 6.36 0.23
N LEU A 358 4.08 5.99 -0.92
CA LEU A 358 3.58 4.91 -1.78
C LEU A 358 4.16 3.57 -1.31
N THR A 359 3.31 2.69 -0.81
CA THR A 359 3.68 1.40 -0.21
C THR A 359 2.71 0.29 -0.60
N GLY A 360 2.93 -0.92 -0.09
CA GLY A 360 2.06 -2.08 -0.34
C GLY A 360 2.54 -2.90 -1.54
N LYS A 361 1.61 -3.37 -2.37
CA LYS A 361 1.85 -4.24 -3.54
C LYS A 361 2.17 -3.41 -4.78
N VAL A 362 3.30 -2.71 -4.75
CA VAL A 362 3.78 -1.82 -5.82
C VAL A 362 5.29 -2.00 -6.04
N ASN A 363 5.76 -1.97 -7.30
CA ASN A 363 7.16 -2.26 -7.64
C ASN A 363 8.14 -1.23 -7.05
N ASN A 364 7.82 0.06 -7.16
CA ASN A 364 8.63 1.16 -6.67
C ASN A 364 7.99 1.77 -5.40
N THR A 365 8.35 1.23 -4.23
CA THR A 365 7.93 1.77 -2.93
C THR A 365 8.81 2.95 -2.50
N GLY A 366 8.20 4.04 -2.03
CA GLY A 366 8.94 5.23 -1.64
C GLY A 366 8.11 6.48 -1.37
N LEU A 367 8.79 7.63 -1.27
CA LEU A 367 8.18 8.96 -1.23
C LEU A 367 8.08 9.56 -2.62
N VAL A 368 6.90 10.05 -2.96
CA VAL A 368 6.63 10.70 -4.24
C VAL A 368 6.02 12.07 -3.97
N GLU A 369 6.66 13.14 -4.46
CA GLU A 369 6.09 14.48 -4.39
C GLU A 369 5.58 14.89 -5.77
N VAL A 370 4.27 15.01 -5.91
CA VAL A 370 3.59 15.21 -7.20
C VAL A 370 2.67 16.43 -7.15
N PRO A 371 2.44 17.09 -8.30
CA PRO A 371 1.42 18.14 -8.39
C PRO A 371 0.03 17.62 -8.00
N MET A 372 -0.72 18.42 -7.26
CA MET A 372 -2.13 18.11 -6.98
C MET A 372 -2.92 17.94 -8.30
N GLY A 373 -3.85 17.00 -8.34
CA GLY A 373 -4.66 16.71 -9.53
C GLY A 373 -4.08 15.67 -10.49
N ILE A 374 -2.85 15.18 -10.26
CA ILE A 374 -2.36 13.96 -10.92
C ILE A 374 -3.32 12.78 -10.63
N THR A 375 -3.49 11.85 -11.54
CA THR A 375 -4.41 10.72 -11.32
C THR A 375 -3.78 9.62 -10.46
N LEU A 376 -4.62 8.82 -9.78
CA LEU A 376 -4.15 7.65 -9.02
C LEU A 376 -3.40 6.65 -9.90
N GLY A 377 -3.85 6.46 -11.13
CA GLY A 377 -3.23 5.59 -12.13
C GLY A 377 -1.80 6.02 -12.46
N GLU A 378 -1.57 7.32 -12.68
CA GLU A 378 -0.22 7.82 -12.93
C GLU A 378 0.71 7.64 -11.72
N ILE A 379 0.22 7.86 -10.50
CA ILE A 379 1.03 7.61 -9.29
C ILE A 379 1.38 6.12 -9.17
N ILE A 380 0.42 5.22 -9.36
CA ILE A 380 0.60 3.78 -9.10
C ILE A 380 1.39 3.10 -10.23
N PHE A 381 1.05 3.38 -11.48
CA PHE A 381 1.63 2.69 -12.64
C PHE A 381 2.86 3.40 -13.20
N ASP A 382 2.84 4.72 -13.35
CA ASP A 382 3.97 5.43 -13.97
C ASP A 382 5.09 5.69 -12.95
N VAL A 383 4.74 6.18 -11.76
CA VAL A 383 5.73 6.44 -10.69
C VAL A 383 6.04 5.16 -9.91
N GLY A 384 4.99 4.46 -9.47
CA GLY A 384 5.08 3.21 -8.72
C GLY A 384 5.53 1.99 -9.53
N GLY A 385 5.53 2.07 -10.87
CA GLY A 385 5.93 0.96 -11.73
C GLY A 385 4.94 -0.21 -11.74
N GLY A 386 3.70 0.00 -11.28
CA GLY A 386 2.63 -1.00 -11.29
C GLY A 386 2.77 -2.09 -10.22
N ILE A 387 2.05 -3.20 -10.44
CA ILE A 387 1.91 -4.28 -9.45
C ILE A 387 3.00 -5.34 -9.65
N PRO A 388 3.64 -5.83 -8.57
CA PRO A 388 4.64 -6.89 -8.65
C PRO A 388 4.13 -8.14 -9.36
N ASN A 389 5.02 -8.80 -10.10
CA ASN A 389 4.78 -10.05 -10.82
C ASN A 389 3.62 -9.99 -11.84
N GLY A 390 3.27 -8.80 -12.33
CA GLY A 390 2.20 -8.62 -13.33
C GLY A 390 0.80 -8.96 -12.82
N LYS A 391 0.60 -9.02 -11.49
CA LYS A 391 -0.72 -9.24 -10.89
C LYS A 391 -1.67 -8.07 -11.14
N LYS A 392 -2.95 -8.32 -10.94
CA LYS A 392 -3.98 -7.28 -11.11
C LYS A 392 -4.01 -6.33 -9.92
N PHE A 393 -4.12 -5.04 -10.22
CA PHE A 393 -4.47 -4.01 -9.23
C PHE A 393 -5.89 -4.25 -8.74
N LYS A 394 -6.08 -4.23 -7.42
CA LYS A 394 -7.40 -4.41 -6.81
C LYS A 394 -7.91 -3.11 -6.21
N ALA A 395 -7.11 -2.50 -5.34
CA ALA A 395 -7.48 -1.29 -4.64
C ALA A 395 -6.24 -0.49 -4.20
N VAL A 396 -6.45 0.80 -3.94
CA VAL A 396 -5.50 1.64 -3.20
C VAL A 396 -6.21 2.24 -2.00
N GLN A 397 -5.61 2.11 -0.83
CA GLN A 397 -6.05 2.85 0.35
C GLN A 397 -5.32 4.19 0.37
N THR A 398 -6.06 5.27 0.59
CA THR A 398 -5.50 6.62 0.70
C THR A 398 -5.96 7.28 1.99
N GLY A 399 -5.09 8.08 2.60
CA GLY A 399 -5.44 8.90 3.75
C GLY A 399 -5.24 8.23 5.12
N GLY A 400 -4.34 7.24 5.18
CA GLY A 400 -4.00 6.55 6.42
C GLY A 400 -5.11 5.61 6.91
N PRO A 401 -4.99 5.06 8.13
CA PRO A 401 -5.82 3.96 8.62
C PRO A 401 -7.29 4.34 8.78
N LEU A 402 -7.62 5.63 8.67
CA LEU A 402 -8.98 6.18 8.73
C LEU A 402 -9.56 6.48 7.33
N GLY A 403 -8.75 6.31 6.29
CA GLY A 403 -9.10 6.58 4.91
C GLY A 403 -9.89 5.45 4.23
N GLY A 404 -10.34 5.71 3.00
CA GLY A 404 -11.08 4.75 2.19
C GLY A 404 -10.19 3.92 1.27
N CYS A 405 -10.76 2.84 0.73
CA CYS A 405 -10.14 2.01 -0.31
C CYS A 405 -10.83 2.29 -1.65
N LEU A 406 -10.06 2.67 -2.66
CA LEU A 406 -10.55 2.96 -4.01
C LEU A 406 -10.21 1.81 -4.97
N PRO A 407 -11.19 1.23 -5.69
CA PRO A 407 -10.98 0.12 -6.60
C PRO A 407 -10.39 0.57 -7.95
N ALA A 408 -10.10 -0.41 -8.82
CA ALA A 408 -9.61 -0.18 -10.19
C ALA A 408 -10.45 0.81 -11.01
N SER A 409 -11.77 0.88 -10.79
CA SER A 409 -12.65 1.83 -11.50
C SER A 409 -12.36 3.30 -11.20
N HIS A 410 -11.60 3.59 -10.13
CA HIS A 410 -11.24 4.93 -9.69
C HIS A 410 -9.78 5.32 -10.03
N LEU A 411 -9.06 4.54 -10.86
CA LEU A 411 -7.67 4.88 -11.23
C LEU A 411 -7.54 6.25 -11.91
N ASN A 412 -8.56 6.70 -12.62
CA ASN A 412 -8.57 8.01 -13.28
C ASN A 412 -9.02 9.16 -12.36
N THR A 413 -9.31 8.89 -11.09
CA THR A 413 -9.69 9.93 -10.13
C THR A 413 -8.50 10.87 -9.87
N PRO A 414 -8.67 12.18 -10.06
CA PRO A 414 -7.65 13.17 -9.71
C PRO A 414 -7.35 13.15 -8.21
N VAL A 415 -6.07 13.26 -7.86
CA VAL A 415 -5.61 13.30 -6.48
C VAL A 415 -5.66 14.74 -5.97
N ASP A 416 -6.83 15.14 -5.51
CA ASP A 416 -7.11 16.39 -4.80
C ASP A 416 -8.10 16.15 -3.65
N TYR A 417 -8.29 17.14 -2.77
CA TYR A 417 -9.11 16.94 -1.56
C TYR A 417 -10.57 16.63 -1.87
N GLU A 418 -11.14 17.31 -2.86
CA GLU A 418 -12.54 17.21 -3.24
C GLU A 418 -12.83 15.86 -3.93
N SER A 419 -12.09 15.55 -4.98
CA SER A 419 -12.25 14.34 -5.80
C SER A 419 -12.09 13.05 -4.99
N LEU A 420 -11.11 13.00 -4.07
CA LEU A 420 -10.94 11.83 -3.20
C LEU A 420 -12.10 11.65 -2.21
N THR A 421 -12.59 12.75 -1.65
CA THR A 421 -13.71 12.72 -0.70
C THR A 421 -14.99 12.20 -1.38
N GLU A 422 -15.28 12.67 -2.59
CA GLU A 422 -16.43 12.21 -3.39
C GLU A 422 -16.32 10.71 -3.75
N ALA A 423 -15.10 10.24 -4.02
CA ALA A 423 -14.83 8.81 -4.25
C ALA A 423 -14.92 7.95 -2.98
N GLY A 424 -15.12 8.55 -1.80
CA GLY A 424 -15.22 7.84 -0.52
C GLY A 424 -13.88 7.51 0.12
N ALA A 425 -12.82 8.23 -0.25
CA ALA A 425 -11.52 8.17 0.38
C ALA A 425 -11.12 9.56 0.92
N THR A 426 -9.92 9.70 1.45
CA THR A 426 -9.41 11.00 1.91
C THR A 426 -7.97 11.18 1.49
N MET A 427 -7.52 12.43 1.38
CA MET A 427 -6.11 12.76 1.16
C MET A 427 -5.26 12.32 2.36
N GLY A 428 -5.77 12.57 3.57
CA GLY A 428 -5.06 12.37 4.84
C GLY A 428 -3.66 13.01 4.83
N SER A 429 -2.73 12.41 5.56
CA SER A 429 -1.34 12.87 5.63
C SER A 429 -0.52 12.61 4.36
N GLY A 430 -1.03 11.76 3.44
CA GLY A 430 -0.36 11.33 2.21
C GLY A 430 0.03 9.84 2.17
N GLY A 431 -0.40 9.00 3.11
CA GLY A 431 -0.22 7.55 3.00
C GLY A 431 -1.03 6.93 1.84
N MET A 432 -0.38 6.11 1.00
CA MET A 432 -1.01 5.33 -0.07
C MET A 432 -0.56 3.86 -0.03
N ILE A 433 -1.48 2.95 0.28
CA ILE A 433 -1.21 1.51 0.38
C ILE A 433 -1.89 0.78 -0.77
N VAL A 434 -1.10 0.24 -1.69
CA VAL A 434 -1.58 -0.49 -2.88
C VAL A 434 -1.87 -1.96 -2.52
N ALA A 435 -3.01 -2.47 -3.00
CA ALA A 435 -3.45 -3.85 -2.83
C ALA A 435 -3.61 -4.55 -4.20
N ASP A 436 -3.17 -5.80 -4.27
CA ASP A 436 -3.31 -6.69 -5.43
C ASP A 436 -4.54 -7.61 -5.28
N GLU A 437 -4.79 -8.42 -6.30
CA GLU A 437 -5.89 -9.42 -6.33
C GLU A 437 -5.82 -10.48 -5.22
N ASP A 438 -4.70 -10.59 -4.51
CA ASP A 438 -4.49 -11.55 -3.41
C ASP A 438 -4.87 -10.95 -2.05
N THR A 439 -5.26 -9.68 -2.00
CA THR A 439 -5.60 -8.98 -0.76
C THR A 439 -7.08 -9.17 -0.43
N CYS A 440 -7.42 -9.65 0.77
CA CYS A 440 -8.80 -9.72 1.24
C CYS A 440 -9.25 -8.34 1.75
N MET A 441 -10.30 -7.75 1.18
CA MET A 441 -10.73 -6.41 1.55
C MET A 441 -11.42 -6.37 2.92
N VAL A 442 -12.09 -7.45 3.31
CA VAL A 442 -12.69 -7.60 4.65
C VAL A 442 -11.59 -7.62 5.73
N GLU A 443 -10.52 -8.38 5.47
CA GLU A 443 -9.39 -8.47 6.41
C GLU A 443 -8.59 -7.17 6.46
N LEU A 444 -8.41 -6.50 5.32
CA LEU A 444 -7.77 -5.19 5.25
C LEU A 444 -8.54 -4.14 6.07
N ALA A 445 -9.88 -4.12 5.94
CA ALA A 445 -10.73 -3.26 6.75
C ALA A 445 -10.63 -3.59 8.25
N LYS A 446 -10.60 -4.89 8.60
CA LYS A 446 -10.40 -5.34 9.98
C LYS A 446 -9.05 -4.89 10.55
N PHE A 447 -7.98 -4.97 9.75
CA PHE A 447 -6.64 -4.54 10.16
C PHE A 447 -6.60 -3.05 10.52
N PHE A 448 -7.11 -2.18 9.65
CA PHE A 448 -7.15 -0.75 9.94
C PHE A 448 -8.09 -0.40 11.10
N LEU A 449 -9.23 -1.08 11.22
CA LEU A 449 -10.13 -0.90 12.35
C LEU A 449 -9.49 -1.35 13.67
N THR A 450 -8.68 -2.41 13.66
CA THR A 450 -7.92 -2.85 14.85
C THR A 450 -6.98 -1.74 15.33
N PHE A 451 -6.25 -1.12 14.40
CA PHE A 451 -5.39 0.02 14.70
C PHE A 451 -6.20 1.20 15.27
N ALA A 452 -7.23 1.66 14.55
CA ALA A 452 -8.02 2.82 14.95
C ALA A 452 -8.72 2.63 16.31
N GLN A 453 -9.13 1.40 16.62
CA GLN A 453 -9.73 1.06 17.92
C GLN A 453 -8.70 1.11 19.06
N ALA A 454 -7.49 0.63 18.83
CA ALA A 454 -6.39 0.68 19.82
C ALA A 454 -5.97 2.12 20.13
N GLU A 455 -6.05 3.01 19.13
CA GLU A 455 -5.67 4.43 19.25
C GLU A 455 -6.77 5.33 19.82
N SER A 456 -7.91 4.77 20.22
CA SER A 456 -8.98 5.55 20.83
C SER A 456 -8.56 6.14 22.18
N CYS A 457 -8.68 7.45 22.35
CA CYS A 457 -8.50 8.11 23.65
C CYS A 457 -9.55 7.68 24.71
N GLY A 458 -10.63 7.00 24.30
CA GLY A 458 -11.66 6.48 25.21
C GLY A 458 -12.74 7.47 25.64
N LYS A 459 -12.67 8.74 25.19
CA LYS A 459 -13.56 9.82 25.65
C LYS A 459 -15.01 9.70 25.15
N CYS A 460 -15.20 9.38 23.87
CA CYS A 460 -16.53 9.30 23.26
C CYS A 460 -17.02 7.85 23.21
N VAL A 461 -18.26 7.60 23.64
CA VAL A 461 -18.87 6.26 23.57
C VAL A 461 -18.92 5.72 22.13
N PRO A 462 -19.32 6.50 21.09
CA PRO A 462 -19.33 5.98 19.72
C PRO A 462 -17.96 5.49 19.25
N CYS A 463 -16.89 6.24 19.51
CA CYS A 463 -15.53 5.83 19.16
C CYS A 463 -15.05 4.61 19.98
N ARG A 464 -15.15 4.68 21.31
CA ARG A 464 -14.62 3.66 22.23
C ARG A 464 -15.36 2.31 22.10
N VAL A 465 -16.69 2.36 22.04
CA VAL A 465 -17.54 1.16 22.07
C VAL A 465 -17.99 0.78 20.66
N GLY A 466 -18.41 1.75 19.85
CA GLY A 466 -18.87 1.48 18.47
C GLY A 466 -17.76 0.87 17.61
N GLY A 467 -16.55 1.43 17.66
CA GLY A 467 -15.38 0.86 16.95
C GLY A 467 -15.07 -0.57 17.38
N LYS A 468 -15.17 -0.87 18.68
CA LYS A 468 -15.00 -2.23 19.22
C LYS A 468 -16.07 -3.19 18.72
N ARG A 469 -17.36 -2.80 18.71
CA ARG A 469 -18.45 -3.64 18.19
C ARG A 469 -18.28 -3.93 16.71
N MET A 470 -17.91 -2.92 15.93
CA MET A 470 -17.63 -3.09 14.50
C MET A 470 -16.46 -4.06 14.26
N LEU A 471 -15.42 -4.00 15.10
CA LEU A 471 -14.27 -4.90 15.02
C LEU A 471 -14.65 -6.36 15.37
N GLU A 472 -15.48 -6.56 16.39
CA GLU A 472 -16.03 -7.86 16.76
C GLU A 472 -16.83 -8.47 15.60
N ILE A 473 -17.65 -7.65 14.90
CA ILE A 473 -18.41 -8.09 13.73
C ILE A 473 -17.47 -8.49 12.58
N LEU A 474 -16.52 -7.65 12.18
CA LEU A 474 -15.58 -7.99 11.10
C LEU A 474 -14.74 -9.22 11.43
N THR A 475 -14.37 -9.41 12.69
CA THR A 475 -13.68 -10.62 13.16
C THR A 475 -14.56 -11.85 12.96
N ARG A 476 -15.84 -11.80 13.35
CA ARG A 476 -16.78 -12.89 13.08
C ARG A 476 -16.93 -13.20 11.60
N ILE A 477 -17.02 -12.17 10.74
CA ILE A 477 -17.09 -12.36 9.28
C ILE A 477 -15.83 -13.07 8.77
N CYS A 478 -14.64 -12.64 9.19
CA CYS A 478 -13.37 -13.29 8.81
C CYS A 478 -13.22 -14.72 9.36
N GLU A 479 -13.96 -15.06 10.42
CA GLU A 479 -14.05 -16.41 10.98
C GLU A 479 -15.16 -17.26 10.38
N GLY A 480 -15.95 -16.75 9.43
CA GLY A 480 -17.10 -17.45 8.86
C GLY A 480 -18.31 -17.52 9.79
N LYS A 481 -18.33 -16.74 10.87
CA LYS A 481 -19.43 -16.66 11.86
C LYS A 481 -20.28 -15.40 11.71
N GLY A 482 -20.07 -14.63 10.66
CA GLY A 482 -20.89 -13.46 10.32
C GLY A 482 -22.27 -13.84 9.79
N THR A 483 -23.22 -12.92 9.92
CA THR A 483 -24.58 -13.00 9.39
C THR A 483 -24.85 -11.84 8.41
N MET A 484 -25.93 -11.88 7.64
CA MET A 484 -26.27 -10.76 6.75
C MET A 484 -26.68 -9.50 7.54
N GLU A 485 -27.34 -9.66 8.69
CA GLU A 485 -27.75 -8.57 9.59
C GLU A 485 -26.55 -7.78 10.15
N ASP A 486 -25.38 -8.42 10.22
CA ASP A 486 -24.14 -7.77 10.62
C ASP A 486 -23.77 -6.61 9.69
N LEU A 487 -24.09 -6.70 8.39
CA LEU A 487 -23.78 -5.66 7.42
C LEU A 487 -24.60 -4.39 7.68
N ASP A 488 -25.87 -4.53 8.07
CA ASP A 488 -26.73 -3.41 8.42
C ASP A 488 -26.32 -2.80 9.75
N THR A 489 -25.98 -3.64 10.73
CA THR A 489 -25.43 -3.20 12.02
C THR A 489 -24.14 -2.39 11.83
N ILE A 490 -23.24 -2.81 10.93
CA ILE A 490 -22.04 -2.04 10.61
C ILE A 490 -22.39 -0.65 10.06
N ARG A 491 -23.39 -0.54 9.17
CA ARG A 491 -23.82 0.74 8.59
C ARG A 491 -24.34 1.69 9.67
N GLU A 492 -25.21 1.19 10.54
CA GLU A 492 -25.76 1.97 11.66
C GLU A 492 -24.67 2.46 12.62
N LEU A 493 -23.74 1.57 13.01
CA LEU A 493 -22.60 1.93 13.85
C LEU A 493 -21.71 2.97 13.18
N ALA A 494 -21.46 2.82 11.88
CA ALA A 494 -20.63 3.74 11.12
C ALA A 494 -21.21 5.17 11.08
N ASP A 495 -22.52 5.30 10.84
CA ASP A 495 -23.20 6.59 10.79
C ASP A 495 -23.28 7.24 12.19
N GLY A 496 -23.54 6.43 13.23
CA GLY A 496 -23.49 6.90 14.62
C GLY A 496 -22.10 7.38 15.05
N MET A 497 -21.05 6.67 14.66
CA MET A 497 -19.66 7.09 14.90
C MET A 497 -19.31 8.37 14.15
N ASN A 498 -19.76 8.51 12.91
CA ASN A 498 -19.50 9.68 12.08
C ASN A 498 -20.13 10.96 12.64
N THR A 499 -21.36 10.87 13.15
CA THR A 499 -22.13 12.04 13.61
C THR A 499 -21.89 12.38 15.09
N ALA A 500 -21.62 11.39 15.95
CA ALA A 500 -21.57 11.58 17.40
C ALA A 500 -20.15 11.50 18.01
N SER A 501 -19.10 11.34 17.20
CA SER A 501 -17.71 11.39 17.69
C SER A 501 -17.17 12.82 17.74
N LEU A 502 -16.41 13.14 18.81
CA LEU A 502 -15.87 14.48 19.06
C LEU A 502 -14.75 14.89 18.09
N CYS A 503 -13.95 13.94 17.61
CA CYS A 503 -12.80 14.21 16.77
C CYS A 503 -12.77 13.33 15.52
N ALA A 504 -11.93 13.71 14.56
CA ALA A 504 -11.80 13.05 13.27
C ALA A 504 -11.46 11.55 13.39
N LEU A 505 -10.68 11.14 14.40
CA LEU A 505 -10.40 9.72 14.65
C LEU A 505 -11.71 8.93 14.77
N GLY A 506 -12.59 9.30 15.68
CA GLY A 506 -13.87 8.59 15.86
C GLY A 506 -14.80 8.73 14.65
N GLN A 507 -14.82 9.90 14.00
CA GLN A 507 -15.69 10.17 12.85
C GLN A 507 -15.29 9.40 11.59
N LEU A 508 -13.99 9.16 11.41
CA LEU A 508 -13.39 8.54 10.22
C LEU A 508 -12.93 7.10 10.46
N THR A 509 -12.91 6.59 11.70
CA THR A 509 -12.65 5.17 11.99
C THR A 509 -13.48 4.20 11.12
N PRO A 510 -14.76 4.47 10.83
CA PRO A 510 -15.54 3.59 9.93
C PRO A 510 -15.13 3.69 8.45
N GLY A 511 -14.28 4.65 8.05
CA GLY A 511 -13.92 4.95 6.66
C GLY A 511 -13.50 3.74 5.84
N PRO A 512 -12.49 2.95 6.28
CA PRO A 512 -12.06 1.75 5.56
C PRO A 512 -13.19 0.74 5.38
N VAL A 513 -14.04 0.58 6.41
CA VAL A 513 -15.14 -0.38 6.42
C VAL A 513 -16.27 0.07 5.49
N ARG A 514 -16.63 1.36 5.51
CA ARG A 514 -17.64 1.93 4.61
C ARG A 514 -17.20 1.82 3.15
N ALA A 515 -15.94 2.13 2.86
CA ALA A 515 -15.40 2.04 1.50
C ALA A 515 -15.38 0.60 0.99
N THR A 516 -14.95 -0.35 1.82
CA THR A 516 -14.92 -1.77 1.45
C THR A 516 -16.32 -2.38 1.32
N LEU A 517 -17.27 -2.01 2.18
CA LEU A 517 -18.68 -2.39 2.00
C LEU A 517 -19.31 -1.79 0.72
N ARG A 518 -18.88 -0.58 0.31
CA ARG A 518 -19.38 0.06 -0.90
C ARG A 518 -18.87 -0.62 -2.18
N TYR A 519 -17.58 -0.94 -2.23
CA TYR A 519 -16.93 -1.39 -3.46
C TYR A 519 -16.66 -2.89 -3.55
N PHE A 520 -16.64 -3.60 -2.42
CA PHE A 520 -16.26 -5.01 -2.32
C PHE A 520 -17.28 -5.82 -1.50
N LEU A 521 -18.58 -5.47 -1.63
CA LEU A 521 -19.68 -6.14 -0.92
C LEU A 521 -19.71 -7.65 -1.22
N ASP A 522 -19.36 -8.04 -2.44
CA ASP A 522 -19.26 -9.42 -2.89
C ASP A 522 -18.30 -10.25 -2.03
N GLU A 523 -17.20 -9.67 -1.57
CA GLU A 523 -16.29 -10.36 -0.64
C GLU A 523 -16.94 -10.59 0.73
N TYR A 524 -17.70 -9.61 1.24
CA TYR A 524 -18.44 -9.80 2.50
C TYR A 524 -19.49 -10.90 2.36
N GLU A 525 -20.24 -10.92 1.25
CA GLU A 525 -21.23 -11.95 0.99
C GLU A 525 -20.60 -13.34 0.85
N ALA A 526 -19.45 -13.46 0.19
CA ALA A 526 -18.72 -14.74 0.09
C ALA A 526 -18.25 -15.26 1.46
N HIS A 527 -17.80 -14.37 2.36
CA HIS A 527 -17.41 -14.76 3.72
C HIS A 527 -18.63 -15.21 4.55
N ILE A 528 -19.78 -14.56 4.36
CA ILE A 528 -20.99 -14.81 5.15
C ILE A 528 -21.77 -16.02 4.62
N ARG A 529 -22.07 -16.08 3.33
CA ARG A 529 -22.91 -17.11 2.70
C ARG A 529 -22.12 -18.36 2.36
N ASP A 530 -21.00 -18.19 1.65
CA ASP A 530 -20.24 -19.32 1.09
C ASP A 530 -19.18 -19.86 2.06
N LYS A 531 -18.95 -19.15 3.18
CA LYS A 531 -17.88 -19.45 4.15
C LYS A 531 -16.52 -19.58 3.44
N TYR A 532 -16.30 -18.68 2.47
CA TYR A 532 -15.17 -18.73 1.56
C TYR A 532 -14.50 -17.36 1.47
N CYS A 533 -13.16 -17.34 1.47
CA CYS A 533 -12.38 -16.13 1.30
C CYS A 533 -11.80 -16.11 -0.13
N PRO A 534 -12.29 -15.24 -1.05
CA PRO A 534 -11.81 -15.20 -2.43
C PRO A 534 -10.29 -14.99 -2.55
N ALA A 535 -9.73 -14.16 -1.66
CA ALA A 535 -8.31 -13.88 -1.62
C ALA A 535 -7.46 -14.99 -0.96
N GLY A 536 -8.06 -15.91 -0.20
CA GLY A 536 -7.34 -17.01 0.45
C GLY A 536 -6.51 -16.61 1.69
N VAL A 537 -6.86 -15.50 2.35
CA VAL A 537 -6.09 -14.91 3.46
C VAL A 537 -6.67 -15.26 4.84
N CYS A 538 -8.00 -15.30 4.97
CA CYS A 538 -8.68 -15.57 6.24
C CYS A 538 -8.52 -17.03 6.65
N LYS A 539 -7.59 -17.33 7.57
CA LYS A 539 -7.21 -18.70 7.97
C LYS A 539 -8.39 -19.60 8.34
N ALA A 540 -9.40 -19.05 9.01
CA ALA A 540 -10.59 -19.81 9.44
C ALA A 540 -11.45 -20.30 8.28
N LEU A 541 -11.40 -19.62 7.12
CA LEU A 541 -12.15 -19.94 5.92
C LEU A 541 -11.34 -20.73 4.89
N VAL A 542 -10.03 -20.88 5.12
CA VAL A 542 -9.09 -21.37 4.10
C VAL A 542 -8.24 -22.49 4.69
N ARG A 543 -8.59 -23.74 4.36
CA ARG A 543 -7.75 -24.90 4.73
C ARG A 543 -6.38 -24.83 4.06
N ALA A 544 -6.34 -24.50 2.77
CA ALA A 544 -5.11 -24.23 2.03
C ALA A 544 -5.39 -23.37 0.79
N ARG A 545 -4.49 -22.45 0.45
CA ARG A 545 -4.64 -21.54 -0.72
C ARG A 545 -4.76 -22.28 -2.06
N CYS A 546 -4.08 -23.40 -2.20
CA CYS A 546 -4.15 -24.24 -3.41
C CYS A 546 -5.50 -24.95 -3.58
N ILE A 547 -6.21 -25.25 -2.47
CA ILE A 547 -7.60 -25.75 -2.52
C ILE A 547 -8.53 -24.59 -2.84
N ASN A 548 -8.35 -23.46 -2.16
CA ASN A 548 -9.15 -22.25 -2.31
C ASN A 548 -9.16 -21.73 -3.75
N SER A 549 -8.00 -21.72 -4.40
CA SER A 549 -7.84 -21.30 -5.80
C SER A 549 -8.27 -22.36 -6.82
N CYS A 550 -8.52 -23.60 -6.40
CA CYS A 550 -8.95 -24.65 -7.31
C CYS A 550 -10.46 -24.50 -7.58
N PRO A 551 -10.90 -24.28 -8.85
CA PRO A 551 -12.32 -24.15 -9.15
C PRO A 551 -13.14 -25.41 -8.82
N ALA A 552 -12.49 -26.57 -8.82
CA ALA A 552 -13.12 -27.84 -8.43
C ALA A 552 -12.97 -28.14 -6.92
N GLY A 553 -12.24 -27.32 -6.16
CA GLY A 553 -12.02 -27.53 -4.72
C GLY A 553 -11.24 -28.81 -4.39
N VAL A 554 -10.36 -29.27 -5.30
CA VAL A 554 -9.56 -30.49 -5.11
C VAL A 554 -8.62 -30.32 -3.92
N ASP A 555 -8.51 -31.36 -3.08
CA ASP A 555 -7.62 -31.38 -1.91
C ASP A 555 -6.14 -31.56 -2.32
N VAL A 556 -5.57 -30.48 -2.84
CA VAL A 556 -4.17 -30.43 -3.31
C VAL A 556 -3.15 -30.85 -2.26
N PRO A 557 -3.16 -30.32 -1.02
CA PRO A 557 -2.20 -30.72 0.00
C PRO A 557 -2.20 -32.23 0.26
N SER A 558 -3.38 -32.83 0.39
CA SER A 558 -3.49 -34.25 0.76
C SER A 558 -2.98 -35.16 -0.36
N TYR A 559 -3.36 -34.93 -1.62
CA TYR A 559 -2.86 -35.80 -2.71
C TYR A 559 -1.36 -35.57 -2.97
N VAL A 560 -0.84 -34.34 -2.84
CA VAL A 560 0.60 -34.07 -2.98
C VAL A 560 1.38 -34.78 -1.87
N ALA A 561 0.89 -34.79 -0.63
CA ALA A 561 1.50 -35.52 0.46
C ALA A 561 1.49 -37.05 0.22
N ALA A 562 0.39 -37.60 -0.31
CA ALA A 562 0.30 -39.00 -0.68
C ALA A 562 1.33 -39.37 -1.76
N ILE A 563 1.49 -38.54 -2.79
CA ILE A 563 2.50 -38.72 -3.85
C ILE A 563 3.91 -38.68 -3.27
N ALA A 564 4.20 -37.72 -2.38
CA ALA A 564 5.51 -37.61 -1.73
C ALA A 564 5.86 -38.86 -0.90
N ALA A 565 4.85 -39.55 -0.35
CA ALA A 565 5.00 -40.82 0.35
C ALA A 565 4.99 -42.06 -0.58
N GLY A 566 4.98 -41.88 -1.91
CA GLY A 566 4.92 -42.98 -2.89
C GLY A 566 3.55 -43.64 -3.01
N LYS A 567 2.49 -43.06 -2.44
CA LYS A 567 1.13 -43.62 -2.40
C LYS A 567 0.25 -43.05 -3.53
N TYR A 568 0.58 -43.36 -4.78
CA TYR A 568 -0.09 -42.77 -5.94
C TYR A 568 -1.58 -43.10 -6.04
N ALA A 569 -1.99 -44.32 -5.70
CA ALA A 569 -3.39 -44.74 -5.71
C ALA A 569 -4.23 -43.96 -4.67
N GLU A 570 -3.69 -43.72 -3.48
CA GLU A 570 -4.31 -42.90 -2.44
C GLU A 570 -4.45 -41.44 -2.92
N GLY A 571 -3.40 -40.88 -3.52
CA GLY A 571 -3.45 -39.54 -4.12
C GLY A 571 -4.51 -39.41 -5.21
N LEU A 572 -4.66 -40.41 -6.09
CA LEU A 572 -5.69 -40.43 -7.12
C LEU A 572 -7.10 -40.48 -6.51
N ALA A 573 -7.30 -41.32 -5.50
CA ALA A 573 -8.57 -41.39 -4.79
C ALA A 573 -8.97 -40.03 -4.22
N ILE A 574 -8.04 -39.35 -3.54
CA ILE A 574 -8.24 -37.99 -2.99
C ILE A 574 -8.60 -36.99 -4.10
N HIS A 575 -7.86 -36.96 -5.22
CA HIS A 575 -8.18 -36.06 -6.33
C HIS A 575 -9.60 -36.31 -6.87
N ARG A 576 -9.95 -37.59 -7.00
CA ARG A 576 -11.20 -38.07 -7.57
C ARG A 576 -12.40 -37.78 -6.72
N GLU A 577 -12.29 -37.40 -5.46
CA GLU A 577 -13.44 -36.96 -4.65
C GLU A 577 -14.14 -35.75 -5.27
N ARG A 578 -13.35 -34.84 -5.84
CA ARG A 578 -13.84 -33.57 -6.39
C ARG A 578 -13.82 -33.52 -7.91
N ASN A 579 -12.80 -34.10 -8.54
CA ASN A 579 -12.69 -34.14 -9.99
C ASN A 579 -12.29 -35.56 -10.45
N PRO A 580 -13.19 -36.30 -11.12
CA PRO A 580 -12.92 -37.68 -11.52
C PRO A 580 -11.96 -37.80 -12.72
N PHE A 581 -11.51 -36.68 -13.30
CA PHE A 581 -10.69 -36.62 -14.50
C PHE A 581 -9.24 -36.15 -14.24
N PRO A 582 -8.42 -36.89 -13.44
CA PRO A 582 -7.05 -36.48 -13.14
C PRO A 582 -6.13 -36.43 -14.37
N LEU A 583 -6.32 -37.29 -15.37
CA LEU A 583 -5.48 -37.35 -16.57
C LEU A 583 -5.71 -36.13 -17.47
N ALA A 584 -6.97 -35.79 -17.76
CA ALA A 584 -7.29 -34.57 -18.48
C ALA A 584 -6.87 -33.33 -17.66
N CYS A 585 -7.22 -33.28 -16.37
CA CYS A 585 -6.89 -32.15 -15.51
C CYS A 585 -5.37 -31.90 -15.42
N GLY A 586 -4.54 -32.94 -15.29
CA GLY A 586 -3.07 -32.83 -15.27
C GLY A 586 -2.46 -32.24 -16.56
N ARG A 587 -3.20 -32.27 -17.67
CA ARG A 587 -2.73 -31.78 -18.99
C ARG A 587 -3.25 -30.39 -19.34
N VAL A 588 -4.54 -30.14 -19.08
CA VAL A 588 -5.21 -28.93 -19.59
C VAL A 588 -5.41 -27.85 -18.53
N CYS A 589 -5.32 -28.20 -17.24
CA CYS A 589 -5.53 -27.24 -16.16
C CYS A 589 -4.57 -26.03 -16.27
N PRO A 590 -5.06 -24.80 -16.09
CA PRO A 590 -4.22 -23.61 -15.98
C PRO A 590 -3.35 -23.55 -14.72
N ALA A 591 -3.46 -24.53 -13.81
CA ALA A 591 -2.69 -24.62 -12.57
C ALA A 591 -2.93 -23.45 -11.58
N PHE A 592 -4.20 -23.06 -11.40
CA PHE A 592 -4.61 -22.01 -10.44
C PHE A 592 -4.05 -22.19 -9.02
N CYS A 593 -3.83 -23.44 -8.62
CA CYS A 593 -3.26 -23.81 -7.33
C CYS A 593 -1.77 -23.43 -7.17
N GLU A 594 -1.03 -23.31 -8.27
CA GLU A 594 0.38 -22.93 -8.27
C GLU A 594 0.54 -21.41 -8.07
N SER A 595 -0.35 -20.60 -8.67
CA SER A 595 -0.26 -19.13 -8.56
C SER A 595 -0.48 -18.59 -7.14
N LYS A 596 -1.16 -19.35 -6.27
CA LYS A 596 -1.38 -19.02 -4.86
C LYS A 596 -0.57 -19.90 -3.91
N CYS A 597 0.39 -20.67 -4.42
CA CYS A 597 1.19 -21.58 -3.61
C CYS A 597 2.13 -20.79 -2.68
N ARG A 598 2.04 -21.04 -1.36
CA ARG A 598 2.89 -20.35 -0.36
C ARG A 598 4.38 -20.54 -0.60
N ARG A 599 4.80 -21.65 -1.22
CA ARG A 599 6.23 -21.87 -1.51
C ARG A 599 6.78 -20.84 -2.50
N GLY A 600 5.95 -20.35 -3.42
CA GLY A 600 6.30 -19.27 -4.34
C GLY A 600 6.49 -17.90 -3.67
N GLU A 601 6.18 -17.76 -2.38
CA GLU A 601 6.56 -16.57 -1.59
C GLU A 601 8.02 -16.66 -1.10
N LEU A 602 8.65 -17.83 -1.18
CA LEU A 602 10.04 -18.07 -0.80
C LEU A 602 10.94 -18.26 -2.02
N ASP A 603 10.56 -19.14 -2.93
CA ASP A 603 11.27 -19.43 -4.18
C ASP A 603 10.29 -19.69 -5.34
N GLU A 604 10.01 -20.95 -5.66
CA GLU A 604 9.14 -21.35 -6.77
C GLU A 604 7.89 -22.09 -6.26
N PRO A 605 6.72 -21.88 -6.89
CA PRO A 605 5.56 -22.71 -6.62
C PRO A 605 5.87 -24.20 -6.85
N VAL A 606 5.31 -25.06 -6.00
CA VAL A 606 5.26 -26.50 -6.29
C VAL A 606 4.56 -26.68 -7.64
N ALA A 607 5.16 -27.42 -8.56
CA ALA A 607 4.60 -27.75 -9.88
C ALA A 607 3.44 -28.77 -9.78
N ILE A 608 2.39 -28.39 -9.05
CA ILE A 608 1.24 -29.21 -8.68
C ILE A 608 0.58 -29.87 -9.90
N ARG A 609 0.48 -29.18 -11.04
CA ARG A 609 -0.07 -29.75 -12.27
C ARG A 609 0.82 -30.88 -12.80
N GLN A 610 2.14 -30.72 -12.77
CA GLN A 610 3.07 -31.77 -13.21
C GLN A 610 3.05 -32.95 -12.25
N VAL A 611 3.03 -32.69 -10.94
CA VAL A 611 2.87 -33.72 -9.90
C VAL A 611 1.57 -34.50 -10.09
N LYS A 612 0.46 -33.80 -10.37
CA LYS A 612 -0.83 -34.42 -10.70
C LYS A 612 -0.75 -35.27 -11.96
N ARG A 613 -0.14 -34.75 -13.03
CA ARG A 613 0.02 -35.48 -14.30
C ARG A 613 0.83 -36.76 -14.09
N PHE A 614 1.96 -36.67 -13.38
CA PHE A 614 2.78 -37.82 -13.05
C PHE A 614 1.96 -38.90 -12.31
N MET A 615 1.24 -38.51 -11.26
CA MET A 615 0.37 -39.41 -10.51
C MET A 615 -0.74 -40.01 -11.40
N ALA A 616 -1.35 -39.22 -12.27
CA ALA A 616 -2.39 -39.69 -13.18
C ALA A 616 -1.84 -40.64 -14.25
N ASP A 617 -0.63 -40.41 -14.75
CA ASP A 617 0.00 -41.27 -15.77
C ASP A 617 0.38 -42.64 -15.20
N GLU A 618 0.68 -42.75 -13.89
CA GLU A 618 0.84 -44.05 -13.22
C GLU A 618 -0.45 -44.90 -13.27
N GLU A 619 -1.62 -44.26 -13.40
CA GLU A 619 -2.89 -44.97 -13.58
C GLU A 619 -2.99 -45.66 -14.94
N LEU A 620 -2.34 -45.17 -16.00
CA LEU A 620 -2.37 -45.85 -17.30
C LEU A 620 -1.76 -47.26 -17.23
N ARG A 621 -1.02 -47.57 -16.16
CA ARG A 621 -0.49 -48.91 -15.88
C ARG A 621 -1.51 -49.84 -15.21
N ASN A 622 -2.56 -49.31 -14.58
CA ASN A 622 -3.55 -50.06 -13.82
C ASN A 622 -4.97 -49.55 -14.09
N GLU A 623 -5.82 -50.38 -14.72
CA GLU A 623 -7.19 -49.98 -15.00
C GLU A 623 -7.97 -49.63 -13.72
N TRP A 624 -8.69 -48.51 -13.75
CA TRP A 624 -9.56 -48.10 -12.66
C TRP A 624 -11.02 -48.41 -12.97
N THR A 625 -11.64 -49.20 -12.09
CA THR A 625 -13.08 -49.36 -12.02
C THR A 625 -13.60 -48.51 -10.87
N PRO A 626 -14.41 -47.47 -11.13
CA PRO A 626 -14.92 -46.61 -10.07
C PRO A 626 -15.69 -47.40 -9.02
N PRO A 627 -15.42 -47.19 -7.71
CA PRO A 627 -16.09 -47.95 -6.66
C PRO A 627 -17.57 -47.57 -6.59
N LYS A 628 -18.40 -48.57 -6.30
CA LYS A 628 -19.80 -48.38 -5.97
C LYS A 628 -19.92 -47.83 -4.54
N LEU A 629 -20.72 -46.79 -4.36
CA LEU A 629 -20.91 -46.05 -3.11
C LEU A 629 -22.29 -46.27 -2.49
N GLY A 630 -23.27 -46.75 -3.26
CA GLY A 630 -24.63 -47.02 -2.79
C GLY A 630 -25.20 -48.35 -3.31
N GLU A 631 -26.34 -48.75 -2.78
CA GLU A 631 -27.08 -49.93 -3.26
C GLU A 631 -27.75 -49.67 -4.62
N ASP A 632 -28.03 -50.74 -5.35
CA ASP A 632 -28.71 -50.62 -6.66
C ASP A 632 -30.10 -50.03 -6.53
N LYS A 633 -30.40 -49.08 -7.42
CA LYS A 633 -31.69 -48.42 -7.51
C LYS A 633 -32.35 -48.78 -8.83
N ALA A 634 -33.64 -49.08 -8.77
CA ALA A 634 -34.43 -49.34 -9.97
C ALA A 634 -34.62 -48.09 -10.86
N LYS A 635 -34.44 -46.90 -10.29
CA LYS A 635 -34.64 -45.60 -10.96
C LYS A 635 -33.56 -45.35 -12.02
N LYS A 636 -34.00 -44.83 -13.17
CA LYS A 636 -33.12 -44.42 -14.27
C LYS A 636 -32.93 -42.90 -14.27
N VAL A 637 -31.75 -42.43 -14.63
CA VAL A 637 -31.46 -40.99 -14.78
C VAL A 637 -30.85 -40.75 -16.15
N ALA A 638 -31.40 -39.77 -16.87
CA ALA A 638 -30.83 -39.29 -18.13
C ALA A 638 -29.91 -38.09 -17.85
N VAL A 639 -28.76 -38.04 -18.52
CA VAL A 639 -27.85 -36.88 -18.48
C VAL A 639 -27.66 -36.39 -19.90
N VAL A 640 -27.91 -35.11 -20.16
CA VAL A 640 -27.76 -34.52 -21.48
C VAL A 640 -26.37 -33.87 -21.58
N GLY A 641 -25.58 -34.30 -22.56
CA GLY A 641 -24.22 -33.86 -22.80
C GLY A 641 -23.14 -34.69 -22.10
N SER A 642 -22.09 -35.04 -22.84
CA SER A 642 -20.92 -35.79 -22.35
C SER A 642 -19.72 -34.89 -22.04
N GLY A 643 -19.95 -33.61 -21.77
CA GLY A 643 -18.90 -32.72 -21.27
C GLY A 643 -18.44 -33.11 -19.84
N PRO A 644 -17.40 -32.44 -19.31
CA PRO A 644 -16.87 -32.74 -17.96
C PRO A 644 -17.94 -32.74 -16.86
N ALA A 645 -18.88 -31.79 -16.89
CA ALA A 645 -19.97 -31.72 -15.91
C ALA A 645 -20.93 -32.91 -16.04
N GLY A 646 -21.41 -33.19 -17.25
CA GLY A 646 -22.31 -34.31 -17.54
C GLY A 646 -21.70 -35.67 -17.21
N LEU A 647 -20.46 -35.93 -17.63
CA LEU A 647 -19.77 -37.18 -17.29
C LEU A 647 -19.48 -37.31 -15.79
N THR A 648 -19.19 -36.20 -15.09
CA THR A 648 -19.06 -36.22 -13.61
C THR A 648 -20.39 -36.59 -12.97
N ALA A 649 -21.48 -35.93 -13.36
CA ALA A 649 -22.82 -36.22 -12.84
C ALA A 649 -23.20 -37.68 -13.09
N ALA A 650 -22.96 -38.16 -14.31
CA ALA A 650 -23.27 -39.54 -14.70
C ALA A 650 -22.49 -40.56 -13.88
N LEU A 651 -21.18 -40.35 -13.72
CA LEU A 651 -20.34 -41.18 -12.87
C LEU A 651 -20.84 -41.19 -11.42
N ARG A 652 -21.13 -40.03 -10.83
CA ARG A 652 -21.60 -39.96 -9.44
C ARG A 652 -22.93 -40.65 -9.23
N LEU A 653 -23.87 -40.48 -10.14
CA LEU A 653 -25.17 -41.15 -10.09
C LEU A 653 -25.02 -42.66 -10.23
N ALA A 654 -24.16 -43.14 -11.13
CA ALA A 654 -23.88 -44.57 -11.27
C ALA A 654 -23.24 -45.15 -10.01
N GLN A 655 -22.27 -44.45 -9.41
CA GLN A 655 -21.68 -44.85 -8.13
C GLN A 655 -22.70 -44.93 -6.99
N LEU A 656 -23.73 -44.08 -7.00
CA LEU A 656 -24.85 -44.10 -6.04
C LEU A 656 -25.91 -45.17 -6.35
N GLY A 657 -25.68 -46.02 -7.36
CA GLY A 657 -26.49 -47.17 -7.75
C GLY A 657 -27.61 -46.89 -8.75
N TYR A 658 -27.67 -45.70 -9.36
CA TYR A 658 -28.67 -45.40 -10.40
C TYR A 658 -28.26 -45.98 -11.75
N LYS A 659 -29.24 -46.35 -12.57
CA LYS A 659 -29.01 -46.67 -13.98
C LYS A 659 -28.93 -45.37 -14.77
N VAL A 660 -27.79 -45.06 -15.36
CA VAL A 660 -27.55 -43.75 -15.99
C VAL A 660 -27.27 -43.89 -17.48
N THR A 661 -27.95 -43.06 -18.27
CA THR A 661 -27.71 -42.93 -19.71
C THR A 661 -27.34 -41.49 -20.03
N VAL A 662 -26.17 -41.29 -20.64
CA VAL A 662 -25.70 -40.01 -21.17
C VAL A 662 -26.10 -39.90 -22.64
N PHE A 663 -26.74 -38.79 -23.02
CA PHE A 663 -27.11 -38.48 -24.39
C PHE A 663 -26.19 -37.39 -24.94
N GLU A 664 -25.38 -37.71 -25.94
CA GLU A 664 -24.43 -36.80 -26.56
C GLU A 664 -24.80 -36.53 -28.01
N ALA A 665 -24.85 -35.25 -28.38
CA ALA A 665 -25.20 -34.81 -29.73
C ALA A 665 -24.08 -35.13 -30.74
N LEU A 666 -22.83 -35.15 -30.30
CA LEU A 666 -21.66 -35.41 -31.12
C LEU A 666 -21.46 -36.93 -31.40
N PRO A 667 -20.71 -37.28 -32.46
CA PRO A 667 -20.33 -38.67 -32.74
C PRO A 667 -19.26 -39.22 -31.79
N ILE A 668 -18.79 -38.43 -30.81
CA ILE A 668 -17.76 -38.78 -29.84
C ILE A 668 -18.13 -38.24 -28.46
N ALA A 669 -17.75 -38.96 -27.41
CA ALA A 669 -17.94 -38.54 -26.03
C ALA A 669 -16.83 -37.59 -25.55
N GLY A 670 -17.10 -36.77 -24.54
CA GLY A 670 -16.16 -35.82 -23.93
C GLY A 670 -16.50 -34.34 -24.19
N GLY A 671 -17.53 -34.07 -25.01
CA GLY A 671 -17.97 -32.72 -25.35
C GLY A 671 -16.81 -31.81 -25.78
N MET A 672 -16.72 -30.61 -25.19
CA MET A 672 -15.65 -29.64 -25.50
C MET A 672 -14.22 -30.14 -25.20
N LEU A 673 -14.03 -31.12 -24.32
CA LEU A 673 -12.70 -31.72 -24.13
C LEU A 673 -12.25 -32.49 -25.38
N ALA A 674 -13.19 -33.12 -26.08
CA ALA A 674 -12.91 -33.95 -27.25
C ALA A 674 -12.75 -33.14 -28.54
N VAL A 675 -13.54 -32.07 -28.72
CA VAL A 675 -13.55 -31.27 -29.95
C VAL A 675 -12.87 -29.90 -29.83
N GLY A 676 -12.80 -29.32 -28.63
CA GLY A 676 -12.31 -27.96 -28.43
C GLY A 676 -10.83 -27.85 -28.05
N ILE A 677 -10.19 -28.96 -27.67
CA ILE A 677 -8.80 -28.96 -27.22
C ILE A 677 -7.93 -29.69 -28.26
N PRO A 678 -6.86 -29.05 -28.78
CA PRO A 678 -5.95 -29.69 -29.74
C PRO A 678 -5.27 -30.96 -29.19
N GLU A 679 -5.05 -31.93 -30.07
CA GLU A 679 -4.54 -33.26 -29.72
C GLU A 679 -3.15 -33.25 -29.07
N TYR A 680 -2.30 -32.27 -29.40
CA TYR A 680 -1.00 -32.10 -28.75
C TYR A 680 -1.09 -31.62 -27.28
N ARG A 681 -2.22 -31.01 -26.89
CA ARG A 681 -2.46 -30.53 -25.52
C ARG A 681 -3.23 -31.54 -24.69
N LEU A 682 -4.22 -32.21 -25.29
CA LEU A 682 -4.95 -33.34 -24.70
C LEU A 682 -5.07 -34.48 -25.72
N PRO A 683 -4.22 -35.51 -25.63
CA PRO A 683 -4.30 -36.64 -26.55
C PRO A 683 -5.64 -37.38 -26.41
N LYS A 684 -6.27 -37.71 -27.53
CA LYS A 684 -7.60 -38.35 -27.54
C LYS A 684 -7.61 -39.69 -26.80
N ALA A 685 -6.52 -40.46 -26.91
CA ALA A 685 -6.37 -41.72 -26.18
C ALA A 685 -6.46 -41.54 -24.65
N ILE A 686 -5.94 -40.42 -24.13
CA ILE A 686 -5.97 -40.11 -22.70
C ILE A 686 -7.40 -39.76 -22.25
N LEU A 687 -8.10 -38.92 -23.02
CA LEU A 687 -9.49 -38.58 -22.73
C LEU A 687 -10.39 -39.82 -22.80
N ASN A 688 -10.19 -40.66 -23.82
CA ASN A 688 -10.94 -41.89 -23.99
C ASN A 688 -10.74 -42.86 -22.81
N ALA A 689 -9.52 -42.97 -22.27
CA ALA A 689 -9.27 -43.80 -21.08
C ALA A 689 -10.13 -43.37 -19.87
N GLU A 690 -10.32 -42.06 -19.67
CA GLU A 690 -11.20 -41.57 -18.60
C GLU A 690 -12.69 -41.77 -18.90
N ILE A 691 -13.11 -41.70 -20.17
CA ILE A 691 -14.48 -42.01 -20.57
C ILE A 691 -14.78 -43.49 -20.37
N GLU A 692 -13.83 -44.37 -20.65
CA GLU A 692 -13.97 -45.81 -20.37
C GLU A 692 -14.08 -46.09 -18.86
N ASN A 693 -13.39 -45.32 -18.00
CA ASN A 693 -13.62 -45.40 -16.54
C ASN A 693 -15.09 -45.12 -16.18
N VAL A 694 -15.71 -44.12 -16.83
CA VAL A 694 -17.12 -43.78 -16.61
C VAL A 694 -18.04 -44.92 -17.08
N LYS A 695 -17.75 -45.54 -18.23
CA LYS A 695 -18.51 -46.71 -18.71
C LYS A 695 -18.35 -47.92 -17.79
N ARG A 696 -17.14 -48.16 -17.25
CA ARG A 696 -16.88 -49.21 -16.25
C ARG A 696 -17.69 -49.05 -14.96
N ALA A 697 -18.13 -47.84 -14.64
CA ALA A 697 -19.06 -47.59 -13.53
C ALA A 697 -20.51 -47.99 -13.84
N GLY A 698 -20.82 -48.44 -15.06
CA GLY A 698 -22.17 -48.83 -15.50
C GLY A 698 -22.95 -47.72 -16.22
N VAL A 699 -22.28 -46.67 -16.68
CA VAL A 699 -22.91 -45.58 -17.46
C VAL A 699 -23.01 -45.97 -18.94
N GLU A 700 -24.22 -45.90 -19.50
CA GLU A 700 -24.45 -46.01 -20.94
C GLU A 700 -24.25 -44.64 -21.60
N ILE A 701 -23.55 -44.55 -22.72
CA ILE A 701 -23.36 -43.31 -23.47
C ILE A 701 -23.90 -43.49 -24.89
N ARG A 702 -24.93 -42.72 -25.24
CA ARG A 702 -25.57 -42.69 -26.56
C ARG A 702 -25.08 -41.47 -27.34
N LEU A 703 -24.38 -41.72 -28.43
CA LEU A 703 -23.83 -40.69 -29.31
C LEU A 703 -24.82 -40.32 -30.41
N ASN A 704 -24.59 -39.21 -31.11
CA ASN A 704 -25.46 -38.71 -32.19
C ASN A 704 -26.93 -38.55 -31.78
N THR A 705 -27.18 -38.19 -30.52
CA THR A 705 -28.54 -38.06 -29.99
C THR A 705 -28.69 -36.70 -29.31
N ALA A 706 -29.44 -35.80 -29.94
CA ALA A 706 -29.58 -34.41 -29.51
C ALA A 706 -30.97 -34.08 -28.95
N LEU A 707 -30.99 -33.41 -27.80
CA LEU A 707 -32.22 -32.89 -27.19
C LEU A 707 -32.90 -31.88 -28.13
N GLY A 708 -34.21 -32.03 -28.31
CA GLY A 708 -35.03 -31.19 -29.19
C GLY A 708 -35.03 -31.63 -30.65
N LYS A 709 -34.14 -32.56 -31.05
CA LYS A 709 -34.12 -33.16 -32.39
C LYS A 709 -34.52 -34.64 -32.35
N ASP A 710 -33.84 -35.42 -31.52
CA ASP A 710 -34.00 -36.87 -31.48
C ASP A 710 -34.84 -37.33 -30.28
N PHE A 711 -34.93 -36.52 -29.22
CA PHE A 711 -35.79 -36.75 -28.04
C PHE A 711 -36.21 -35.43 -27.38
N THR A 712 -37.22 -35.49 -26.50
CA THR A 712 -37.65 -34.39 -25.64
C THR A 712 -37.52 -34.78 -24.17
N ILE A 713 -37.49 -33.80 -23.25
CA ILE A 713 -37.44 -34.06 -21.80
C ILE A 713 -38.68 -34.88 -21.38
N ASP A 714 -39.87 -34.45 -21.79
CA ASP A 714 -41.12 -35.18 -21.52
C ASP A 714 -41.10 -36.59 -22.12
N GLY A 715 -40.50 -36.75 -23.32
CA GLY A 715 -40.32 -38.07 -23.93
C GLY A 715 -39.47 -39.00 -23.08
N LEU A 716 -38.34 -38.51 -22.55
CA LEU A 716 -37.50 -39.28 -21.65
C LEU A 716 -38.24 -39.66 -20.35
N MET A 717 -38.99 -38.75 -19.77
CA MET A 717 -39.68 -38.99 -18.50
C MET A 717 -40.90 -39.90 -18.68
N ASP A 718 -41.81 -39.54 -19.59
CA ASP A 718 -43.12 -40.16 -19.74
C ASP A 718 -43.08 -41.46 -20.55
N LYS A 719 -42.21 -41.53 -21.58
CA LYS A 719 -42.15 -42.69 -22.50
C LYS A 719 -41.02 -43.65 -22.18
N ASP A 720 -39.82 -43.13 -21.90
CA ASP A 720 -38.63 -43.96 -21.67
C ASP A 720 -38.42 -44.33 -20.18
N GLY A 721 -39.26 -43.78 -19.30
CA GLY A 721 -39.32 -44.10 -17.88
C GLY A 721 -38.12 -43.60 -17.07
N TYR A 722 -37.48 -42.50 -17.50
CA TYR A 722 -36.44 -41.84 -16.71
C TYR A 722 -37.06 -41.09 -15.54
N SER A 723 -36.53 -41.30 -14.34
CA SER A 723 -37.03 -40.67 -13.12
C SER A 723 -36.55 -39.23 -12.93
N ALA A 724 -35.49 -38.83 -13.66
CA ALA A 724 -34.95 -37.48 -13.67
C ALA A 724 -34.09 -37.25 -14.93
N VAL A 725 -33.96 -35.98 -15.32
CA VAL A 725 -33.08 -35.53 -16.41
C VAL A 725 -32.14 -34.47 -15.87
N VAL A 726 -30.83 -34.64 -16.06
CA VAL A 726 -29.78 -33.66 -15.75
C VAL A 726 -29.39 -32.96 -17.04
N LEU A 727 -29.43 -31.62 -17.04
CA LEU A 727 -29.07 -30.76 -18.17
C LEU A 727 -27.70 -30.10 -17.96
#